data_AF-A0AAN7V4J7-F1
#
_entry.id   AF-A0AAN7V4J7-F1
#
_cell.length_a   1.000
_cell.length_b   1.000
_cell.length_c   1.000
_cell.angle_alpha   90.00
_cell.angle_beta   90.00
_cell.angle_gamma   90.00
#
_symmetry.space_group_name_H-M   'P 1'
#
loop_
_entity.id
_entity.type
_entity.pdbx_description
1 polymer ?
#
loop_
_entity_poly.entity_id
_entity_poly.type
_entity_poly.pdbx_seq_one_letter_code
_entity_poly.pdbx_strand_id
1 'polypeptide(L)'
;MFKKLKDKIAEEVKSSPQRLQQLTQTVTEKIQNATSDESFFSIGEDDSSTPEPGFSNVSLSNPSTPQSGHVRKNSNSSIASDISFLPRYESATNLYHLQSDLDISASEIDDNVSTSSQLGHLSKEQIHAAFQKAQMRYHKYRGRYTDIKNYYKELEKENGKIKQVLVETQDKALRRVAELREQCSLEQKAKAHLENALRLEIDEKQYVIDTLKTKVNLLRDKNCNTEKSEALLNLDDGKETLTNDLKTAQNEIEVLNARLQEMKANAIVFSSKEGDLKKKIADLEEMAKKKALEMDEVVERERENNLIIAQTKMELHTEIQNRDLEIQNLKHDLDVLKTDLDSYENKNKSTKLENLHSQNAKLIEKIDSLTQKCKGYESELLKLEQLKIENGILKTNDAEMKEEVLRLKEEVDQQQVKFDEEINAYREDTKKNLLSLESKIREKYEAERNECEHLLRNDFEEKLRQVAASTETSQEFRLNLLQKEDEIKELSRTVKEFEMRIKTLNDKHVELEKNHLDLIEENTMALSKLENSRKRLDELEIDVPKQRDSDNRLTEEIFRMQTEISSLQNENLKLSAEAMDLEVTCYRSLEEIAELKCRNNQLTNDFQQIIQENDNLVQDLAKKKLQYETISLEKEKWENIELEKSAQESRELEQLTTDNKKLQSELQQFEKEREDLKTQLCDAECQFTNLTHEHQLLQDEIQELKISPINTDDVEKIQKEHEKEINHLNDKLIQYKSLDLTNRTSIEFYENELQKMKNKNEKLNRKLDETLVTLNHCTDLTTSTETEYLRNVLYNYMLGKEGLVLARVIAAVCKFDDDQTEAILQREQQKQTLLGQLGFR
;
A
#
# COMPACT_ATOMS: atom_id res chain seq x y z
N MET A 1 41.53 57.34 5.16
CA MET A 1 40.42 56.38 4.90
C MET A 1 40.35 55.25 5.92
N PHE A 2 41.47 54.64 6.34
CA PHE A 2 41.47 53.60 7.38
C PHE A 2 40.95 54.05 8.76
N LYS A 3 41.16 55.31 9.16
CA LYS A 3 40.60 55.85 10.42
C LYS A 3 39.06 55.92 10.39
N LYS A 4 38.49 56.33 9.26
CA LYS A 4 37.02 56.34 9.04
C LYS A 4 36.42 54.94 8.99
N LEU A 5 37.17 53.93 8.53
CA LEU A 5 36.74 52.53 8.55
C LEU A 5 36.78 51.95 9.96
N LYS A 6 37.82 52.27 10.74
CA LYS A 6 37.94 51.86 12.15
C LYS A 6 36.86 52.51 13.03
N ASP A 7 36.55 53.78 12.78
CA ASP A 7 35.47 54.49 13.49
C ASP A 7 34.09 53.93 13.10
N LYS A 8 33.87 53.56 11.82
CA LYS A 8 32.63 52.88 11.37
C LYS A 8 32.45 51.48 11.99
N ILE A 9 33.53 50.70 12.09
CA ILE A 9 33.50 49.38 12.72
C ILE A 9 33.25 49.51 14.23
N ALA A 10 33.83 50.52 14.90
CA ALA A 10 33.58 50.77 16.32
C ALA A 10 32.15 51.27 16.60
N GLU A 11 31.55 52.00 15.66
CA GLU A 11 30.16 52.49 15.74
C GLU A 11 29.14 51.35 15.45
N GLU A 12 29.43 50.46 14.48
CA GLU A 12 28.63 49.26 14.23
C GLU A 12 28.69 48.24 15.37
N VAL A 13 29.87 48.04 15.97
CA VAL A 13 30.05 47.12 17.12
C VAL A 13 29.35 47.63 18.39
N LYS A 14 29.20 48.95 18.59
CA LYS A 14 28.43 49.52 19.71
C LYS A 14 26.91 49.44 19.52
N SER A 15 26.42 49.37 18.28
CA SER A 15 24.98 49.22 17.97
C SER A 15 24.49 47.77 17.97
N SER A 16 25.41 46.81 17.88
CA SER A 16 25.12 45.38 17.79
C SER A 16 24.55 44.70 19.06
N PRO A 17 24.79 45.16 20.31
CA PRO A 17 24.19 44.52 21.48
C PRO A 17 22.69 44.80 21.62
N GLN A 18 22.21 45.95 21.13
CA GLN A 18 20.79 46.34 21.24
C GLN A 18 19.89 45.66 20.20
N ARG A 19 20.42 45.32 19.01
CA ARG A 19 19.65 44.58 17.99
C ARG A 19 19.52 43.09 18.29
N LEU A 20 20.46 42.51 19.04
CA LEU A 20 20.39 41.09 19.42
C LEU A 20 19.42 40.83 20.58
N GLN A 21 19.17 41.83 21.45
CA GLN A 21 18.17 41.73 22.52
C GLN A 21 16.73 41.95 22.04
N GLN A 22 16.50 42.70 20.96
CA GLN A 22 15.16 42.83 20.38
C GLN A 22 14.68 41.56 19.68
N LEU A 23 15.58 40.79 19.06
CA LEU A 23 15.20 39.58 18.31
C LEU A 23 14.85 38.39 19.22
N THR A 24 15.43 38.33 20.43
CA THR A 24 15.11 37.28 21.43
C THR A 24 13.87 37.59 22.26
N GLN A 25 13.41 38.84 22.34
CA GLN A 25 12.15 39.20 23.00
C GLN A 25 10.91 39.00 22.10
N THR A 26 11.03 39.12 20.77
CA THR A 26 9.87 38.94 19.87
C THR A 26 9.47 37.47 19.66
N VAL A 27 10.36 36.52 19.98
CA VAL A 27 10.07 35.08 19.85
C VAL A 27 9.40 34.51 21.11
N THR A 28 9.58 35.14 22.27
CA THR A 28 8.89 34.76 23.52
C THR A 28 7.47 35.34 23.64
N GLU A 29 7.16 36.45 22.98
CA GLU A 29 5.81 37.07 23.02
C GLU A 29 4.76 36.37 22.13
N LYS A 30 5.15 35.48 21.20
CA LYS A 30 4.20 34.78 20.31
C LYS A 30 3.75 33.39 20.78
N ILE A 31 4.26 32.90 21.91
CA ILE A 31 3.88 31.60 22.48
C ILE A 31 3.04 31.73 23.77
N GLN A 32 2.80 32.97 24.26
CA GLN A 32 2.06 33.21 25.51
C GLN A 32 0.62 33.75 25.35
N ASN A 33 -0.01 33.66 24.17
CA ASN A 33 -1.36 34.20 23.93
C ASN A 33 -2.42 33.17 23.53
N ALA A 34 -2.41 31.97 24.13
CA ALA A 34 -3.55 31.06 24.04
C ALA A 34 -3.67 30.12 25.25
N THR A 35 -3.53 30.66 26.46
CA THR A 35 -3.98 29.98 27.69
C THR A 35 -4.47 31.01 28.69
N SER A 36 -5.79 31.19 28.78
CA SER A 36 -6.51 31.58 30.00
C SER A 36 -8.01 31.40 29.76
N ASP A 37 -8.63 30.81 30.77
CA ASP A 37 -10.05 30.80 31.14
C ASP A 37 -10.95 29.76 30.46
N GLU A 38 -11.25 28.61 31.07
CA GLU A 38 -11.75 28.28 32.43
C GLU A 38 -13.21 27.81 32.31
N SER A 39 -13.38 26.52 32.63
CA SER A 39 -14.37 26.06 33.61
C SER A 39 -15.84 25.98 33.20
N PHE A 40 -16.40 24.77 33.28
CA PHE A 40 -17.06 24.29 34.51
C PHE A 40 -18.10 23.19 34.16
N PHE A 41 -17.90 21.98 34.72
CA PHE A 41 -18.91 21.02 35.26
C PHE A 41 -20.10 20.58 34.36
N SER A 42 -20.65 19.38 34.44
CA SER A 42 -20.45 18.15 35.22
C SER A 42 -21.49 17.14 34.71
N ILE A 43 -21.33 15.88 35.14
CA ILE A 43 -22.42 14.88 35.34
C ILE A 43 -23.06 14.32 34.06
N GLY A 44 -23.23 13.01 33.87
CA GLY A 44 -23.03 11.85 34.73
C GLY A 44 -23.75 10.64 34.09
N GLU A 45 -23.29 9.46 34.50
CA GLU A 45 -23.84 8.08 34.38
C GLU A 45 -25.27 7.87 33.86
N ASP A 46 -25.43 6.91 32.95
CA ASP A 46 -26.13 5.60 33.14
C ASP A 46 -26.21 4.89 31.78
N ASP A 47 -25.63 3.71 31.58
CA ASP A 47 -26.00 2.36 32.04
C ASP A 47 -26.99 1.62 31.11
N SER A 48 -26.69 0.34 30.90
CA SER A 48 -27.53 -0.80 30.46
C SER A 48 -26.93 -1.71 29.37
N SER A 49 -26.07 -2.61 29.84
CA SER A 49 -26.33 -4.07 29.93
C SER A 49 -26.74 -4.92 28.69
N THR A 50 -26.09 -6.10 28.61
CA THR A 50 -26.56 -7.45 28.18
C THR A 50 -26.01 -8.02 26.83
N PRO A 51 -25.98 -9.37 26.61
CA PRO A 51 -24.73 -10.18 26.64
C PRO A 51 -24.57 -11.24 25.49
N GLU A 52 -23.35 -11.83 25.34
CA GLU A 52 -23.06 -13.19 24.75
C GLU A 52 -23.47 -13.48 23.27
N PRO A 53 -23.08 -14.59 22.59
CA PRO A 53 -22.07 -15.65 22.87
C PRO A 53 -21.16 -16.10 21.66
N GLY A 54 -20.05 -16.78 21.97
CA GLY A 54 -19.79 -18.17 21.52
C GLY A 54 -19.14 -18.52 20.15
N PHE A 55 -18.10 -19.38 20.25
CA PHE A 55 -17.55 -20.37 19.28
C PHE A 55 -16.52 -19.87 18.24
N SER A 56 -15.43 -20.57 17.85
CA SER A 56 -14.68 -21.75 18.34
C SER A 56 -13.48 -21.95 17.37
N ASN A 57 -12.26 -22.11 17.88
CA ASN A 57 -11.05 -22.40 17.09
C ASN A 57 -10.97 -23.88 16.67
N VAL A 58 -10.54 -24.14 15.43
CA VAL A 58 -10.15 -25.47 14.93
C VAL A 58 -8.64 -25.48 14.68
N SER A 59 -7.92 -26.32 15.43
CA SER A 59 -6.52 -26.68 15.20
C SER A 59 -6.41 -27.81 14.18
N LEU A 60 -5.46 -27.72 13.24
CA LEU A 60 -4.96 -28.89 12.51
C LEU A 60 -3.42 -28.86 12.38
N SER A 61 -2.86 -29.85 13.07
CA SER A 61 -1.56 -30.52 13.03
C SER A 61 -0.74 -30.56 11.73
N ASN A 62 0.58 -30.41 11.90
CA ASN A 62 1.66 -30.92 11.05
C ASN A 62 1.62 -32.46 10.87
N PRO A 63 2.34 -33.01 9.87
CA PRO A 63 3.55 -33.75 10.22
C PRO A 63 4.76 -33.55 9.28
N SER A 64 5.91 -33.72 9.90
CA SER A 64 7.33 -33.76 9.51
C SER A 64 7.76 -34.81 8.47
N THR A 65 8.88 -34.55 7.75
CA THR A 65 9.99 -35.49 7.47
C THR A 65 11.17 -34.79 6.73
N PRO A 66 12.41 -35.34 6.72
CA PRO A 66 13.66 -34.58 6.87
C PRO A 66 14.74 -34.76 5.76
N GLN A 67 15.78 -33.91 5.85
CA GLN A 67 17.21 -34.13 5.54
C GLN A 67 17.76 -34.20 4.09
N SER A 68 18.74 -33.28 3.85
CA SER A 68 20.12 -33.51 3.36
C SER A 68 20.48 -33.17 1.89
N GLY A 69 21.53 -32.32 1.74
CA GLY A 69 22.63 -32.61 0.78
C GLY A 69 23.05 -31.54 -0.24
N HIS A 70 24.01 -30.68 0.15
CA HIS A 70 25.11 -30.05 -0.64
C HIS A 70 24.95 -29.61 -2.12
N VAL A 71 25.39 -28.39 -2.46
CA VAL A 71 26.73 -28.07 -3.05
C VAL A 71 26.85 -26.56 -3.37
N ARG A 72 28.04 -26.04 -3.06
CA ARG A 72 28.69 -24.75 -3.32
C ARG A 72 28.36 -24.08 -4.67
N LYS A 73 28.27 -22.73 -4.66
CA LYS A 73 28.95 -21.84 -5.63
C LYS A 73 29.11 -20.42 -5.08
N ASN A 74 30.33 -19.93 -5.17
CA ASN A 74 30.82 -18.62 -4.72
C ASN A 74 30.27 -17.48 -5.60
N SER A 75 30.13 -16.26 -5.06
CA SER A 75 31.06 -15.13 -5.30
C SER A 75 30.47 -13.77 -4.88
N ASN A 76 31.23 -13.07 -4.04
CA ASN A 76 31.63 -11.65 -4.10
C ASN A 76 30.71 -10.48 -3.68
N SER A 77 31.31 -9.67 -2.81
CA SER A 77 31.17 -8.23 -2.49
C SER A 77 29.92 -7.75 -1.73
N SER A 78 30.04 -7.44 -0.44
CA SER A 78 30.49 -6.15 0.17
C SER A 78 29.36 -5.11 0.18
N ILE A 79 28.71 -4.89 1.33
CA ILE A 79 29.02 -3.77 2.23
C ILE A 79 28.99 -2.41 1.49
N ALA A 80 27.82 -1.78 1.53
CA ALA A 80 27.67 -0.34 1.41
C ALA A 80 26.64 0.11 2.45
N SER A 81 27.13 0.97 3.32
CA SER A 81 26.57 1.56 4.53
C SER A 81 25.26 2.34 4.35
N ASP A 82 24.37 2.10 5.30
CA ASP A 82 23.47 3.05 5.98
C ASP A 82 23.48 4.50 5.49
N ILE A 83 22.32 4.93 4.97
CA ILE A 83 21.93 6.33 4.88
C ILE A 83 20.69 6.51 5.77
N SER A 84 20.95 6.67 7.06
CA SER A 84 19.96 7.07 8.06
C SER A 84 19.89 8.60 8.13
N PHE A 85 19.22 9.25 7.18
CA PHE A 85 18.91 10.69 7.27
C PHE A 85 17.60 11.12 6.59
N LEU A 86 16.60 10.25 6.54
CA LEU A 86 15.23 10.63 6.22
C LEU A 86 14.29 10.09 7.31
N PRO A 87 13.39 10.92 7.88
CA PRO A 87 12.34 10.42 8.77
C PRO A 87 11.55 9.32 8.05
N ARG A 88 11.62 8.09 8.56
CA ARG A 88 10.70 7.03 8.15
C ARG A 88 9.28 7.51 8.46
N TYR A 89 8.49 7.73 7.43
CA TYR A 89 7.05 7.85 7.58
C TYR A 89 6.54 6.44 7.92
N GLU A 90 6.37 6.16 9.21
CA GLU A 90 5.59 5.02 9.66
C GLU A 90 4.16 5.27 9.18
N SER A 91 3.76 4.56 8.12
CA SER A 91 2.37 4.45 7.73
C SER A 91 1.61 3.88 8.94
N ALA A 92 0.74 4.70 9.53
CA ALA A 92 -0.11 4.31 10.65
C ALA A 92 -0.92 3.06 10.27
N THR A 93 -0.48 1.92 10.76
CA THR A 93 -1.05 0.59 10.51
C THR A 93 -2.33 0.32 11.29
N ASN A 94 -3.03 1.35 11.80
CA ASN A 94 -4.21 1.16 12.65
C ASN A 94 -5.26 2.27 12.51
N LEU A 95 -5.77 2.52 11.31
CA LEU A 95 -7.11 3.08 11.16
C LEU A 95 -7.67 2.65 9.80
N TYR A 96 -8.93 2.21 9.79
CA TYR A 96 -9.65 1.66 8.63
C TYR A 96 -9.41 0.18 8.34
N HIS A 97 -9.67 -0.67 9.34
CA HIS A 97 -10.29 -1.96 9.06
C HIS A 97 -11.69 -1.66 8.48
N LEU A 98 -11.81 -1.53 7.16
CA LEU A 98 -13.10 -1.72 6.48
C LEU A 98 -13.43 -3.21 6.65
N GLN A 99 -14.07 -3.53 7.76
CA GLN A 99 -14.81 -4.78 7.85
C GLN A 99 -15.86 -4.71 6.74
N SER A 100 -15.73 -5.64 5.80
CA SER A 100 -16.65 -5.89 4.70
C SER A 100 -18.06 -6.15 5.24
N ASP A 101 -18.82 -5.08 5.48
CA ASP A 101 -20.25 -5.15 5.81
C ASP A 101 -21.11 -4.96 4.54
N LEU A 102 -20.49 -5.10 3.37
CA LEU A 102 -21.13 -5.04 2.05
C LEU A 102 -21.77 -6.38 1.65
N ASP A 103 -21.34 -7.49 2.24
CA ASP A 103 -21.84 -8.83 1.88
C ASP A 103 -23.04 -9.30 2.72
N ILE A 104 -23.38 -8.63 3.84
CA ILE A 104 -24.50 -9.05 4.70
C ILE A 104 -25.80 -8.31 4.37
N SER A 105 -25.73 -7.09 3.80
CA SER A 105 -26.94 -6.30 3.50
C SER A 105 -27.54 -6.55 2.10
N ALA A 106 -26.80 -7.20 1.19
CA ALA A 106 -27.30 -7.52 -0.15
C ALA A 106 -28.26 -8.73 -0.18
N SER A 107 -28.31 -9.51 0.90
CA SER A 107 -29.11 -10.74 1.01
C SER A 107 -30.54 -10.53 1.55
N GLU A 108 -31.01 -9.30 1.76
CA GLU A 108 -32.40 -9.01 2.19
C GLU A 108 -33.38 -8.78 1.01
N ILE A 109 -33.03 -9.18 -0.21
CA ILE A 109 -33.90 -9.02 -1.38
C ILE A 109 -35.03 -10.07 -1.44
N ASP A 110 -34.98 -11.10 -0.59
CA ASP A 110 -35.96 -12.19 -0.55
C ASP A 110 -37.08 -11.95 0.48
N ASP A 111 -37.70 -10.75 0.48
CA ASP A 111 -39.02 -10.63 1.07
C ASP A 111 -40.02 -11.35 0.14
N ASN A 112 -40.67 -12.39 0.70
CA ASN A 112 -41.63 -13.37 0.16
C ASN A 112 -42.77 -12.89 -0.78
N VAL A 113 -42.78 -11.62 -1.20
CA VAL A 113 -43.73 -11.04 -2.16
C VAL A 113 -43.28 -11.25 -3.60
N SER A 114 -41.97 -11.33 -3.86
CA SER A 114 -41.43 -11.45 -5.23
C SER A 114 -41.34 -12.91 -5.74
N THR A 115 -41.39 -13.90 -4.85
CA THR A 115 -41.23 -15.33 -5.19
C THR A 115 -42.56 -16.08 -5.31
N SER A 116 -43.69 -15.47 -4.94
CA SER A 116 -44.99 -16.10 -5.14
C SER A 116 -45.48 -15.87 -6.58
N SER A 117 -45.52 -16.95 -7.35
CA SER A 117 -46.17 -17.06 -8.66
C SER A 117 -47.72 -16.92 -8.58
N GLN A 118 -48.23 -16.16 -7.60
CA GLN A 118 -49.65 -15.95 -7.30
C GLN A 118 -49.93 -14.46 -7.14
N LEU A 119 -49.68 -13.69 -8.21
CA LEU A 119 -49.96 -12.25 -8.29
C LEU A 119 -51.45 -11.89 -8.13
N GLY A 120 -52.35 -12.88 -8.03
CA GLY A 120 -53.81 -12.70 -8.00
C GLY A 120 -54.46 -12.63 -6.61
N HIS A 121 -53.73 -12.89 -5.52
CA HIS A 121 -54.32 -12.99 -4.16
C HIS A 121 -53.64 -12.15 -3.07
N LEU A 122 -52.92 -11.09 -3.43
CA LEU A 122 -52.32 -10.18 -2.46
C LEU A 122 -53.36 -9.15 -1.97
N SER A 123 -53.57 -9.06 -0.66
CA SER A 123 -54.49 -8.08 -0.08
C SER A 123 -53.93 -6.66 -0.20
N LYS A 124 -54.80 -5.65 -0.23
CA LYS A 124 -54.42 -4.23 -0.27
C LYS A 124 -53.50 -3.87 0.90
N GLU A 125 -53.76 -4.43 2.07
CA GLU A 125 -52.97 -4.24 3.29
C GLU A 125 -51.57 -4.86 3.16
N GLN A 126 -51.44 -6.02 2.52
CA GLN A 126 -50.14 -6.66 2.30
C GLN A 126 -49.27 -5.86 1.32
N ILE A 127 -49.87 -5.32 0.25
CA ILE A 127 -49.19 -4.46 -0.71
C ILE A 127 -48.76 -3.15 -0.03
N HIS A 128 -49.64 -2.54 0.77
CA HIS A 128 -49.32 -1.30 1.48
C HIS A 128 -48.21 -1.49 2.53
N ALA A 129 -48.23 -2.62 3.26
CA ALA A 129 -47.17 -2.97 4.20
C ALA A 129 -45.82 -3.22 3.48
N ALA A 130 -45.83 -3.91 2.34
CA ALA A 130 -44.63 -4.11 1.53
C ALA A 130 -44.09 -2.77 0.99
N PHE A 131 -44.96 -1.88 0.52
CA PHE A 131 -44.57 -0.54 0.09
C PHE A 131 -43.97 0.29 1.23
N GLN A 132 -44.58 0.30 2.41
CA GLN A 132 -44.02 1.01 3.57
C GLN A 132 -42.65 0.48 3.97
N LYS A 133 -42.46 -0.84 3.97
CA LYS A 133 -41.15 -1.47 4.23
C LYS A 133 -40.12 -1.07 3.18
N ALA A 134 -40.48 -1.13 1.90
CA ALA A 134 -39.61 -0.70 0.80
C ALA A 134 -39.24 0.79 0.90
N GLN A 135 -40.19 1.65 1.27
CA GLN A 135 -39.95 3.08 1.49
C GLN A 135 -38.99 3.33 2.66
N MET A 136 -39.15 2.61 3.77
CA MET A 136 -38.22 2.71 4.91
C MET A 136 -36.81 2.25 4.54
N ARG A 137 -36.68 1.16 3.75
CA ARG A 137 -35.39 0.71 3.22
C ARG A 137 -34.75 1.74 2.30
N TYR A 138 -35.53 2.34 1.40
CA TYR A 138 -35.07 3.41 0.52
C TYR A 138 -34.49 4.59 1.33
N HIS A 139 -35.18 5.03 2.39
CA HIS A 139 -34.67 6.12 3.23
C HIS A 139 -33.38 5.75 3.97
N LYS A 140 -33.27 4.51 4.47
CA LYS A 140 -32.03 4.01 5.09
C LYS A 140 -30.86 3.99 4.10
N TYR A 141 -31.08 3.43 2.89
CA TYR A 141 -30.04 3.40 1.86
C TYR A 141 -29.66 4.80 1.38
N ARG A 142 -30.64 5.69 1.17
CA ARG A 142 -30.39 7.08 0.82
C ARG A 142 -29.55 7.80 1.89
N GLY A 143 -29.80 7.53 3.17
CA GLY A 143 -28.96 8.01 4.27
C GLY A 143 -27.53 7.52 4.15
N ARG A 144 -27.33 6.20 4.09
CA ARG A 144 -26.00 5.58 3.96
C ARG A 144 -25.23 6.07 2.73
N TYR A 145 -25.87 6.19 1.57
CA TYR A 145 -25.25 6.74 0.36
C TYR A 145 -24.88 8.22 0.51
N THR A 146 -25.66 8.98 1.28
CA THR A 146 -25.33 10.38 1.59
C THR A 146 -24.12 10.46 2.50
N ASP A 147 -24.03 9.58 3.52
CA ASP A 147 -22.89 9.50 4.43
C ASP A 147 -21.61 9.08 3.71
N ILE A 148 -21.69 8.04 2.86
CA ILE A 148 -20.57 7.60 2.01
C ILE A 148 -20.11 8.75 1.11
N LYS A 149 -21.04 9.47 0.46
CA LYS A 149 -20.72 10.63 -0.38
C LYS A 149 -20.02 11.74 0.42
N ASN A 150 -20.45 11.99 1.66
CA ASN A 150 -19.83 12.98 2.52
C ASN A 150 -18.42 12.55 2.94
N TYR A 151 -18.23 11.27 3.29
CA TYR A 151 -16.93 10.71 3.63
C TYR A 151 -15.94 10.80 2.45
N TYR A 152 -16.37 10.47 1.23
CA TYR A 152 -15.53 10.65 0.03
C TYR A 152 -15.12 12.11 -0.18
N LYS A 153 -16.02 13.06 0.07
CA LYS A 153 -15.69 14.50 -0.01
C LYS A 153 -14.72 14.94 1.08
N GLU A 154 -14.84 14.41 2.29
CA GLU A 154 -13.89 14.68 3.37
C GLU A 154 -12.51 14.10 3.06
N LEU A 155 -12.48 12.87 2.56
CA LEU A 155 -11.26 12.21 2.11
C LEU A 155 -10.58 13.00 0.96
N GLU A 156 -11.36 13.52 0.02
CA GLU A 156 -10.85 14.36 -1.07
C GLU A 156 -10.23 15.67 -0.53
N LYS A 157 -10.87 16.31 0.46
CA LYS A 157 -10.33 17.51 1.13
C LYS A 157 -9.04 17.21 1.89
N GLU A 158 -8.99 16.12 2.65
CA GLU A 158 -7.78 15.72 3.38
C GLU A 158 -6.63 15.36 2.42
N ASN A 159 -6.94 14.65 1.32
CA ASN A 159 -5.96 14.38 0.28
C ASN A 159 -5.43 15.68 -0.36
N GLY A 160 -6.30 16.69 -0.55
CA GLY A 160 -5.90 18.04 -0.96
C GLY A 160 -4.93 18.70 0.01
N LYS A 161 -5.20 18.63 1.32
CA LYS A 161 -4.31 19.16 2.37
C LYS A 161 -2.97 18.45 2.39
N ILE A 162 -2.95 17.12 2.30
CA ILE A 162 -1.71 16.33 2.29
C ILE A 162 -0.86 16.68 1.07
N LYS A 163 -1.47 16.79 -0.12
CA LYS A 163 -0.77 17.25 -1.32
C LYS A 163 -0.17 18.64 -1.14
N GLN A 164 -0.90 19.57 -0.51
CA GLN A 164 -0.38 20.90 -0.22
C GLN A 164 0.83 20.85 0.72
N VAL A 165 0.75 20.10 1.83
CA VAL A 165 1.87 19.94 2.77
C VAL A 165 3.09 19.30 2.10
N LEU A 166 2.88 18.34 1.20
CA LEU A 166 3.96 17.70 0.45
C LEU A 166 4.67 18.71 -0.46
N VAL A 167 3.91 19.53 -1.20
CA VAL A 167 4.46 20.60 -2.05
C VAL A 167 5.22 21.63 -1.21
N GLU A 168 4.66 22.09 -0.10
CA GLU A 168 5.32 23.05 0.80
C GLU A 168 6.64 22.50 1.38
N THR A 169 6.65 21.21 1.73
CA THR A 169 7.85 20.52 2.24
C THR A 169 8.91 20.37 1.15
N GLN A 170 8.50 20.01 -0.06
CA GLN A 170 9.39 19.92 -1.23
C GLN A 170 9.99 21.30 -1.56
N ASP A 171 9.18 22.35 -1.61
CA ASP A 171 9.65 23.72 -1.88
C ASP A 171 10.61 24.24 -0.81
N LYS A 172 10.39 23.85 0.46
CA LYS A 172 11.32 24.16 1.55
C LYS A 172 12.64 23.41 1.40
N ALA A 173 12.60 22.13 1.04
CA ALA A 173 13.80 21.34 0.77
C ALA A 173 14.60 21.90 -0.42
N LEU A 174 13.91 22.27 -1.52
CA LEU A 174 14.54 22.89 -2.69
C LEU A 174 15.19 24.23 -2.36
N ARG A 175 14.53 25.07 -1.55
CA ARG A 175 15.14 26.31 -1.03
C ARG A 175 16.39 26.02 -0.21
N ARG A 176 16.36 25.03 0.67
CA ARG A 176 17.53 24.65 1.47
C ARG A 176 18.68 24.15 0.60
N VAL A 177 18.40 23.37 -0.45
CA VAL A 177 19.39 22.92 -1.42
C VAL A 177 19.99 24.10 -2.18
N ALA A 178 19.18 25.08 -2.59
CA ALA A 178 19.66 26.29 -3.25
C ALA A 178 20.60 27.11 -2.34
N GLU A 179 20.20 27.33 -1.08
CA GLU A 179 21.04 28.00 -0.07
C GLU A 179 22.37 27.27 0.14
N LEU A 180 22.36 25.94 0.27
CA LEU A 180 23.59 25.15 0.45
C LEU A 180 24.51 25.20 -0.78
N ARG A 181 23.94 25.22 -1.99
CA ARG A 181 24.72 25.41 -3.23
C ARG A 181 25.37 26.79 -3.28
N GLU A 182 24.65 27.84 -2.88
CA GLU A 182 25.21 29.19 -2.78
C GLU A 182 26.32 29.25 -1.73
N GLN A 183 26.10 28.67 -0.55
CA GLN A 183 27.12 28.57 0.51
C GLN A 183 28.39 27.86 0.02
N CYS A 184 28.26 26.71 -0.65
CA CYS A 184 29.39 25.98 -1.21
C CYS A 184 30.13 26.82 -2.28
N SER A 185 29.40 27.55 -3.13
CA SER A 185 30.02 28.45 -4.13
C SER A 185 30.79 29.59 -3.48
N LEU A 186 30.23 30.20 -2.43
CA LEU A 186 30.89 31.27 -1.68
C LEU A 186 32.12 30.76 -0.94
N GLU A 187 32.05 29.57 -0.34
CA GLU A 187 33.17 28.92 0.33
C GLU A 187 34.31 28.57 -0.64
N GLN A 188 33.99 28.04 -1.84
CA GLN A 188 35.00 27.81 -2.88
C GLN A 188 35.70 29.10 -3.30
N LYS A 189 34.96 30.21 -3.46
CA LYS A 189 35.55 31.52 -3.76
C LYS A 189 36.45 32.00 -2.62
N ALA A 190 35.99 31.88 -1.37
CA ALA A 190 36.79 32.26 -0.20
C ALA A 190 38.08 31.42 -0.11
N LYS A 191 38.00 30.12 -0.35
CA LYS A 191 39.15 29.22 -0.39
C LYS A 191 40.12 29.59 -1.51
N ALA A 192 39.63 29.91 -2.71
CA ALA A 192 40.47 30.36 -3.82
C ALA A 192 41.18 31.69 -3.49
N HIS A 193 40.50 32.64 -2.84
CA HIS A 193 41.12 33.87 -2.36
C HIS A 193 42.21 33.61 -1.31
N LEU A 194 41.97 32.68 -0.37
CA LEU A 194 42.94 32.29 0.64
C LEU A 194 44.17 31.61 0.02
N GLU A 195 43.96 30.68 -0.91
CA GLU A 195 45.06 30.04 -1.65
C GLU A 195 45.90 31.07 -2.39
N ASN A 196 45.26 32.04 -3.06
CA ASN A 196 45.98 33.10 -3.77
C ASN A 196 46.78 33.99 -2.79
N ALA A 197 46.24 34.31 -1.62
CA ALA A 197 46.95 35.07 -0.59
C ALA A 197 48.18 34.31 -0.07
N LEU A 198 48.05 33.00 0.19
CA LEU A 198 49.17 32.16 0.62
C LEU A 198 50.24 32.02 -0.47
N ARG A 199 49.84 31.90 -1.75
CA ARG A 199 50.80 31.91 -2.86
C ARG A 199 51.58 33.21 -2.94
N LEU A 200 50.89 34.35 -2.82
CA LEU A 200 51.57 35.66 -2.80
C LEU A 200 52.55 35.77 -1.63
N GLU A 201 52.19 35.28 -0.44
CA GLU A 201 53.10 35.28 0.70
C GLU A 201 54.32 34.36 0.45
N ILE A 202 54.11 33.17 -0.12
CA ILE A 202 55.21 32.27 -0.51
C ILE A 202 56.15 32.96 -1.51
N ASP A 203 55.61 33.61 -2.54
CA ASP A 203 56.39 34.34 -3.53
C ASP A 203 57.20 35.48 -2.87
N GLU A 204 56.59 36.25 -1.95
CA GLU A 204 57.29 37.26 -1.16
C GLU A 204 58.45 36.68 -0.34
N LYS A 205 58.23 35.56 0.37
CA LYS A 205 59.31 34.88 1.11
C LYS A 205 60.41 34.39 0.17
N GLN A 206 60.06 33.90 -1.01
CA GLN A 206 61.01 33.44 -2.00
C GLN A 206 61.90 34.60 -2.50
N TYR A 207 61.31 35.76 -2.80
CA TYR A 207 62.08 36.97 -3.14
C TYR A 207 63.04 37.40 -2.02
N VAL A 208 62.62 37.30 -0.75
CA VAL A 208 63.49 37.59 0.40
C VAL A 208 64.64 36.60 0.48
N ILE A 209 64.37 35.30 0.32
CA ILE A 209 65.39 34.25 0.31
C ILE A 209 66.42 34.52 -0.81
N ASP A 210 65.97 34.86 -2.01
CA ASP A 210 66.87 35.11 -3.13
C ASP A 210 67.70 36.38 -2.91
N THR A 211 67.12 37.41 -2.29
CA THR A 211 67.86 38.60 -1.87
C THR A 211 68.92 38.27 -0.81
N LEU A 212 68.58 37.46 0.20
CA LEU A 212 69.50 37.04 1.24
C LEU A 212 70.61 36.13 0.69
N LYS A 213 70.29 35.19 -0.21
CA LYS A 213 71.29 34.37 -0.92
C LYS A 213 72.26 35.25 -1.71
N THR A 214 71.75 36.26 -2.42
CA THR A 214 72.59 37.23 -3.13
C THR A 214 73.52 37.98 -2.16
N LYS A 215 73.00 38.40 -1.01
CA LYS A 215 73.80 39.09 0.03
C LYS A 215 74.85 38.18 0.68
N VAL A 216 74.54 36.92 0.94
CA VAL A 216 75.49 35.91 1.45
C VAL A 216 76.59 35.66 0.44
N ASN A 217 76.27 35.54 -0.86
CA ASN A 217 77.26 35.38 -1.91
C ASN A 217 78.22 36.58 -1.95
N LEU A 218 77.70 37.81 -1.88
CA LEU A 218 78.52 39.03 -1.84
C LEU A 218 79.41 39.14 -0.59
N LEU A 219 78.96 38.64 0.57
CA LEU A 219 79.74 38.62 1.80
C LEU A 219 80.82 37.52 1.78
N ARG A 220 80.50 36.36 1.21
CA ARG A 220 81.46 35.28 0.98
C ARG A 220 82.59 35.74 0.05
N ASP A 221 82.26 36.52 -0.98
CA ASP A 221 83.26 37.10 -1.89
C ASP A 221 84.14 38.18 -1.22
N LYS A 222 83.66 38.83 -0.14
CA LYS A 222 84.42 39.84 0.63
C LYS A 222 85.37 39.26 1.67
N ASN A 223 85.16 38.02 2.13
CA ASN A 223 85.93 37.42 3.23
C ASN A 223 87.27 36.76 2.81
N CYS A 224 87.83 37.12 1.65
CA CYS A 224 89.09 36.59 1.12
C CYS A 224 90.31 37.53 1.30
N ASN A 225 90.24 38.57 2.14
CA ASN A 225 91.40 39.40 2.44
C ASN A 225 91.35 39.91 3.88
N THR A 226 92.33 39.52 4.73
CA THR A 226 93.20 40.38 5.58
C THR A 226 93.72 39.60 6.81
N GLU A 227 95.06 39.41 6.91
CA GLU A 227 95.79 38.96 8.10
C GLU A 227 96.56 40.12 8.78
N LYS A 228 96.98 39.87 10.04
CA LYS A 228 98.11 40.43 10.84
C LYS A 228 97.90 41.70 11.69
N SER A 229 98.18 41.59 13.00
CA SER A 229 99.44 42.05 13.64
C SER A 229 99.41 41.96 15.18
N GLU A 230 100.45 41.40 15.81
CA GLU A 230 100.77 41.40 17.26
C GLU A 230 102.14 42.07 17.52
N ALA A 231 102.29 42.76 18.66
CA ALA A 231 103.51 43.34 19.25
C ALA A 231 103.13 44.00 20.61
N LEU A 232 103.92 44.15 21.70
CA LEU A 232 105.33 43.94 22.07
C LEU A 232 105.52 44.19 23.61
N LEU A 233 106.41 43.41 24.24
CA LEU A 233 107.41 43.58 25.35
C LEU A 233 107.39 44.73 26.40
N ASN A 234 107.83 44.43 27.65
CA ASN A 234 109.10 44.91 28.28
C ASN A 234 109.25 44.56 29.80
N LEU A 235 110.49 44.28 30.24
CA LEU A 235 110.97 44.08 31.62
C LEU A 235 112.42 44.62 31.72
N ASP A 236 112.77 45.36 32.77
CA ASP A 236 114.15 45.43 33.29
C ASP A 236 114.26 45.96 34.74
N ASP A 237 115.33 45.48 35.38
CA ASP A 237 116.13 46.01 36.50
C ASP A 237 115.90 45.48 37.93
N GLY A 238 116.98 44.98 38.53
CA GLY A 238 116.95 44.29 39.82
C GLY A 238 118.22 44.44 40.66
N LYS A 239 118.01 44.39 41.99
CA LYS A 239 118.87 43.72 43.01
C LYS A 239 118.57 44.11 44.47
N GLU A 240 117.76 45.12 44.75
CA GLU A 240 117.00 45.22 46.03
C GLU A 240 115.60 44.61 45.93
N THR A 241 115.20 44.36 44.70
CA THR A 241 113.97 43.71 44.29
C THR A 241 114.01 42.21 44.62
N LEU A 242 115.14 41.50 44.53
CA LEU A 242 115.16 40.02 44.62
C LEU A 242 114.51 39.41 45.89
N THR A 243 114.57 40.08 47.04
CA THR A 243 113.95 39.61 48.30
C THR A 243 112.49 40.01 48.41
N ASN A 244 112.14 41.19 47.89
CA ASN A 244 110.76 41.61 47.74
C ASN A 244 110.11 40.77 46.64
N ASP A 245 110.66 40.72 45.43
CA ASP A 245 110.34 39.81 44.31
C ASP A 245 110.23 38.35 44.72
N LEU A 246 111.02 37.83 45.67
CA LEU A 246 110.80 36.47 46.18
C LEU A 246 109.48 36.36 46.95
N LYS A 247 109.13 37.39 47.73
CA LYS A 247 107.89 37.48 48.50
C LYS A 247 106.69 37.88 47.62
N THR A 248 106.88 38.76 46.65
CA THR A 248 105.91 39.10 45.60
C THR A 248 105.68 37.89 44.73
N ALA A 249 106.72 37.17 44.30
CA ALA A 249 106.61 35.92 43.54
C ALA A 249 105.99 34.81 44.38
N GLN A 250 106.25 34.72 45.70
CA GLN A 250 105.55 33.76 46.57
C GLN A 250 104.06 34.09 46.67
N ASN A 251 103.69 35.34 46.91
CA ASN A 251 102.29 35.78 46.93
C ASN A 251 101.63 35.63 45.54
N GLU A 252 102.39 35.88 44.47
CA GLU A 252 101.92 35.76 43.09
C GLU A 252 101.79 34.29 42.67
N ILE A 253 102.65 33.40 43.15
CA ILE A 253 102.51 31.95 43.06
C ILE A 253 101.29 31.48 43.84
N GLU A 254 101.01 32.04 45.02
CA GLU A 254 99.83 31.70 45.82
C GLU A 254 98.53 32.17 45.15
N VAL A 255 98.51 33.39 44.60
CA VAL A 255 97.40 33.91 43.77
C VAL A 255 97.24 33.10 42.48
N LEU A 256 98.35 32.74 41.81
CA LEU A 256 98.32 31.88 40.62
C LEU A 256 97.83 30.47 40.96
N ASN A 257 98.18 29.92 42.12
CA ASN A 257 97.67 28.63 42.59
C ASN A 257 96.18 28.70 42.92
N ALA A 258 95.71 29.78 43.57
CA ALA A 258 94.28 30.01 43.79
C ALA A 258 93.52 30.12 42.46
N ARG A 259 94.06 30.87 41.49
CA ARG A 259 93.50 31.00 40.14
C ARG A 259 93.56 29.70 39.34
N LEU A 260 94.58 28.88 39.55
CA LEU A 260 94.70 27.55 38.96
C LEU A 260 93.63 26.61 39.53
N GLN A 261 93.38 26.65 40.84
CA GLN A 261 92.31 25.89 41.48
C GLN A 261 90.92 26.37 41.01
N GLU A 262 90.72 27.68 40.86
CA GLU A 262 89.50 28.25 40.30
C GLU A 262 89.29 27.83 38.83
N MET A 263 90.34 27.85 38.01
CA MET A 263 90.27 27.35 36.63
C MET A 263 89.98 25.85 36.56
N LYS A 264 90.53 25.04 37.48
CA LYS A 264 90.21 23.61 37.58
C LYS A 264 88.76 23.38 38.00
N ALA A 265 88.25 24.12 38.98
CA ALA A 265 86.85 24.07 39.40
C ALA A 265 85.92 24.48 38.25
N ASN A 266 86.24 25.57 37.54
CA ASN A 266 85.50 26.02 36.37
C ASN A 266 85.54 24.98 35.24
N ALA A 267 86.69 24.33 34.98
CA ALA A 267 86.81 23.27 33.99
C ALA A 267 85.90 22.06 34.31
N ILE A 268 85.78 21.69 35.59
CA ILE A 268 84.85 20.62 36.03
C ILE A 268 83.39 21.05 35.79
N VAL A 269 83.03 22.28 36.12
CA VAL A 269 81.66 22.81 35.89
C VAL A 269 81.34 22.90 34.40
N PHE A 270 82.30 23.34 33.57
CA PHE A 270 82.14 23.35 32.11
C PHE A 270 82.01 21.93 31.56
N SER A 271 82.81 20.97 32.03
CA SER A 271 82.70 19.57 31.63
C SER A 271 81.34 18.96 32.01
N SER A 272 80.79 19.33 33.18
CA SER A 272 79.46 18.90 33.61
C SER A 272 78.36 19.49 32.71
N LYS A 273 78.39 20.81 32.48
CA LYS A 273 77.46 21.49 31.57
C LYS A 273 77.55 20.99 30.13
N GLU A 274 78.75 20.65 29.66
CA GLU A 274 78.96 20.04 28.34
C GLU A 274 78.29 18.66 28.26
N GLY A 275 78.37 17.85 29.32
CA GLY A 275 77.65 16.59 29.44
C GLY A 275 76.13 16.77 29.36
N ASP A 276 75.58 17.72 30.12
CA ASP A 276 74.15 18.03 30.12
C ASP A 276 73.65 18.52 28.75
N LEU A 277 74.43 19.37 28.08
CA LEU A 277 74.12 19.84 26.73
C LEU A 277 74.17 18.70 25.70
N LYS A 278 75.16 17.80 25.79
CA LYS A 278 75.22 16.61 24.92
C LYS A 278 74.01 15.70 25.12
N LYS A 279 73.59 15.47 26.37
CA LYS A 279 72.39 14.68 26.66
C LYS A 279 71.14 15.32 26.08
N LYS A 280 70.98 16.64 26.25
CA LYS A 280 69.83 17.37 25.71
C LYS A 280 69.79 17.40 24.18
N ILE A 281 70.95 17.43 23.52
CA ILE A 281 71.04 17.31 22.06
C ILE A 281 70.59 15.91 21.62
N ALA A 282 71.05 14.85 22.29
CA ALA A 282 70.64 13.49 21.98
C ALA A 282 69.12 13.27 22.15
N ASP A 283 68.53 13.79 23.24
CA ASP A 283 67.08 13.70 23.48
C ASP A 283 66.28 14.44 22.38
N LEU A 284 66.77 15.61 21.92
CA LEU A 284 66.15 16.37 20.84
C LEU A 284 66.29 15.68 19.48
N GLU A 285 67.43 15.05 19.19
CA GLU A 285 67.65 14.26 17.98
C GLU A 285 66.72 13.03 17.94
N GLU A 286 66.55 12.34 19.07
CA GLU A 286 65.62 11.21 19.18
C GLU A 286 64.16 11.66 18.98
N MET A 287 63.78 12.78 19.60
CA MET A 287 62.43 13.35 19.41
C MET A 287 62.20 13.79 17.96
N ALA A 288 63.18 14.41 17.31
CA ALA A 288 63.09 14.80 15.90
C ALA A 288 62.94 13.58 14.98
N LYS A 289 63.69 12.50 15.26
CA LYS A 289 63.59 11.24 14.52
C LYS A 289 62.22 10.59 14.68
N LYS A 290 61.66 10.59 15.89
CA LYS A 290 60.30 10.08 16.15
C LYS A 290 59.24 10.89 15.40
N LYS A 291 59.33 12.21 15.42
CA LYS A 291 58.40 13.08 14.67
C LYS A 291 58.51 12.93 13.16
N ALA A 292 59.71 12.65 12.63
CA ALA A 292 59.89 12.38 11.21
C ALA A 292 59.17 11.09 10.77
N LEU A 293 59.29 10.03 11.57
CA LEU A 293 58.57 8.76 11.36
C LEU A 293 57.05 8.94 11.41
N GLU A 294 56.54 9.67 12.40
CA GLU A 294 55.10 9.98 12.49
C GLU A 294 54.60 10.79 11.28
N MET A 295 55.41 11.69 10.73
CA MET A 295 55.08 12.46 9.53
C MET A 295 54.99 11.55 8.30
N ASP A 296 55.94 10.64 8.11
CA ASP A 296 55.94 9.71 6.98
C ASP A 296 54.71 8.78 7.02
N GLU A 297 54.32 8.29 8.21
CA GLU A 297 53.10 7.50 8.36
C GLU A 297 51.82 8.28 8.04
N VAL A 298 51.77 9.57 8.35
CA VAL A 298 50.63 10.44 7.99
C VAL A 298 50.57 10.63 6.48
N VAL A 299 51.71 10.85 5.82
CA VAL A 299 51.80 11.01 4.36
C VAL A 299 51.35 9.74 3.63
N GLU A 300 51.73 8.55 4.11
CA GLU A 300 51.27 7.30 3.52
C GLU A 300 49.77 7.07 3.73
N ARG A 301 49.23 7.38 4.91
CA ARG A 301 47.77 7.36 5.13
C ARG A 301 47.02 8.34 4.23
N GLU A 302 47.57 9.53 3.98
CA GLU A 302 46.99 10.49 3.03
C GLU A 302 47.04 9.98 1.58
N ARG A 303 48.11 9.28 1.18
CA ARG A 303 48.19 8.63 -0.14
C ARG A 303 47.14 7.53 -0.30
N GLU A 304 47.00 6.65 0.69
CA GLU A 304 45.98 5.59 0.67
C GLU A 304 44.56 6.19 0.62
N ASN A 305 44.27 7.19 1.44
CA ASN A 305 42.97 7.88 1.42
C ASN A 305 42.68 8.53 0.05
N ASN A 306 43.68 9.18 -0.56
CA ASN A 306 43.52 9.76 -1.90
C ASN A 306 43.26 8.69 -2.97
N LEU A 307 43.90 7.52 -2.86
CA LEU A 307 43.66 6.40 -3.78
C LEU A 307 42.24 5.84 -3.63
N ILE A 308 41.77 5.66 -2.39
CA ILE A 308 40.39 5.22 -2.11
C ILE A 308 39.39 6.24 -2.65
N ILE A 309 39.59 7.54 -2.41
CA ILE A 309 38.73 8.60 -2.95
C ILE A 309 38.69 8.56 -4.48
N ALA A 310 39.85 8.34 -5.14
CA ALA A 310 39.91 8.22 -6.59
C ALA A 310 39.16 6.97 -7.11
N GLN A 311 39.30 5.83 -6.43
CA GLN A 311 38.57 4.60 -6.76
C GLN A 311 37.06 4.77 -6.59
N THR A 312 36.61 5.26 -5.43
CA THR A 312 35.18 5.53 -5.18
C THR A 312 34.61 6.54 -6.18
N LYS A 313 35.38 7.57 -6.54
CA LYS A 313 34.95 8.55 -7.57
C LYS A 313 34.80 7.90 -8.95
N MET A 314 35.70 6.98 -9.31
CA MET A 314 35.62 6.25 -10.57
C MET A 314 34.40 5.32 -10.58
N GLU A 315 34.19 4.56 -9.51
CA GLU A 315 33.05 3.65 -9.33
C GLU A 315 31.70 4.41 -9.41
N LEU A 316 31.58 5.53 -8.70
CA LEU A 316 30.42 6.41 -8.78
C LEU A 316 30.20 6.95 -10.20
N HIS A 317 31.26 7.31 -10.92
CA HIS A 317 31.14 7.77 -12.30
C HIS A 317 30.61 6.68 -13.23
N THR A 318 31.08 5.45 -13.09
CA THR A 318 30.55 4.29 -13.84
C THR A 318 29.11 3.98 -13.48
N GLU A 319 28.74 4.03 -12.19
CA GLU A 319 27.36 3.79 -11.78
C GLU A 319 26.42 4.89 -12.31
N ILE A 320 26.82 6.17 -12.24
CA ILE A 320 26.05 7.28 -12.82
C ILE A 320 25.86 7.08 -14.33
N GLN A 321 26.91 6.68 -15.05
CA GLN A 321 26.80 6.40 -16.50
C GLN A 321 25.84 5.24 -16.80
N ASN A 322 25.87 4.18 -16.00
CA ASN A 322 24.93 3.06 -16.13
C ASN A 322 23.48 3.49 -15.86
N ARG A 323 23.27 4.31 -14.84
CA ARG A 323 21.94 4.88 -14.52
C ARG A 323 21.46 5.84 -15.59
N ASP A 324 22.34 6.65 -16.17
CA ASP A 324 21.98 7.53 -17.28
C ASP A 324 21.56 6.73 -18.52
N LEU A 325 22.22 5.61 -18.82
CA LEU A 325 21.82 4.68 -19.88
C LEU A 325 20.47 4.00 -19.58
N GLU A 326 20.25 3.56 -18.35
CA GLU A 326 18.98 2.98 -17.89
C GLU A 326 17.83 4.00 -18.02
N ILE A 327 18.05 5.26 -17.61
CA ILE A 327 17.10 6.36 -17.77
C ILE A 327 16.82 6.64 -19.25
N GLN A 328 17.82 6.58 -20.12
CA GLN A 328 17.62 6.75 -21.55
C GLN A 328 16.76 5.63 -22.15
N ASN A 329 17.00 4.38 -21.76
CA ASN A 329 16.20 3.23 -22.20
C ASN A 329 14.75 3.35 -21.72
N LEU A 330 14.55 3.63 -20.42
CA LEU A 330 13.20 3.82 -19.85
C LEU A 330 12.46 4.99 -20.51
N LYS A 331 13.16 6.07 -20.87
CA LYS A 331 12.57 7.18 -21.64
C LYS A 331 12.16 6.75 -23.05
N HIS A 332 12.99 5.95 -23.72
CA HIS A 332 12.66 5.43 -25.04
C HIS A 332 11.43 4.51 -24.98
N ASP A 333 11.39 3.60 -24.00
CA ASP A 333 10.25 2.70 -23.79
C ASP A 333 8.97 3.49 -23.48
N LEU A 334 9.05 4.54 -22.64
CA LEU A 334 7.92 5.42 -22.35
C LEU A 334 7.42 6.15 -23.60
N ASP A 335 8.30 6.62 -24.48
CA ASP A 335 7.90 7.26 -25.74
C ASP A 335 7.22 6.26 -26.68
N VAL A 336 7.73 5.03 -26.78
CA VAL A 336 7.10 3.96 -27.57
C VAL A 336 5.72 3.62 -27.03
N LEU A 337 5.58 3.36 -25.72
CA LEU A 337 4.28 3.10 -25.11
C LEU A 337 3.31 4.27 -25.27
N LYS A 338 3.80 5.51 -25.23
CA LYS A 338 2.97 6.69 -25.46
C LYS A 338 2.48 6.76 -26.91
N THR A 339 3.33 6.49 -27.89
CA THR A 339 2.91 6.41 -29.29
C THR A 339 1.91 5.28 -29.54
N ASP A 340 2.10 4.13 -28.88
CA ASP A 340 1.17 3.01 -28.98
C ASP A 340 -0.19 3.35 -28.35
N LEU A 341 -0.19 3.99 -27.18
CA LEU A 341 -1.40 4.45 -26.50
C LEU A 341 -2.17 5.48 -27.34
N ASP A 342 -1.47 6.47 -27.90
CA ASP A 342 -2.06 7.49 -28.77
C ASP A 342 -2.64 6.85 -30.05
N SER A 343 -1.97 5.83 -30.61
CA SER A 343 -2.47 5.09 -31.76
C SER A 343 -3.72 4.27 -31.43
N TYR A 344 -3.75 3.63 -30.26
CA TYR A 344 -4.85 2.79 -29.80
C TYR A 344 -6.08 3.64 -29.46
N GLU A 345 -5.86 4.79 -28.80
CA GLU A 345 -6.93 5.71 -28.44
C GLU A 345 -7.56 6.37 -29.67
N ASN A 346 -6.75 6.75 -30.68
CA ASN A 346 -7.26 7.27 -31.95
C ASN A 346 -8.00 6.22 -32.76
N LYS A 347 -7.50 4.98 -32.80
CA LYS A 347 -8.15 3.87 -33.52
C LYS A 347 -9.50 3.51 -32.88
N ASN A 348 -9.58 3.42 -31.55
CA ASN A 348 -10.83 3.15 -30.84
C ASN A 348 -11.85 4.29 -30.93
N LYS A 349 -11.40 5.56 -30.89
CA LYS A 349 -12.31 6.70 -31.09
C LYS A 349 -12.85 6.74 -32.51
N SER A 350 -12.00 6.47 -33.51
CA SER A 350 -12.40 6.46 -34.93
C SER A 350 -13.42 5.36 -35.22
N THR A 351 -13.16 4.12 -34.81
CA THR A 351 -14.08 2.98 -35.06
C THR A 351 -15.41 3.17 -34.35
N LYS A 352 -15.40 3.67 -33.11
CA LYS A 352 -16.64 3.90 -32.35
C LYS A 352 -17.48 5.04 -32.95
N LEU A 353 -16.84 6.12 -33.42
CA LEU A 353 -17.53 7.20 -34.14
C LEU A 353 -18.13 6.72 -35.45
N GLU A 354 -17.39 5.92 -36.22
CA GLU A 354 -17.82 5.39 -37.52
C GLU A 354 -18.97 4.39 -37.37
N ASN A 355 -18.92 3.52 -36.35
CA ASN A 355 -20.00 2.60 -35.99
C ASN A 355 -21.26 3.35 -35.52
N LEU A 356 -21.12 4.39 -34.69
CA LEU A 356 -22.23 5.26 -34.28
C LEU A 356 -22.82 6.03 -35.47
N HIS A 357 -21.98 6.49 -36.41
CA HIS A 357 -22.45 7.17 -37.61
C HIS A 357 -23.22 6.23 -38.54
N SER A 358 -22.72 5.01 -38.73
CA SER A 358 -23.38 3.95 -39.50
C SER A 358 -24.72 3.53 -38.87
N GLN A 359 -24.77 3.36 -37.54
CA GLN A 359 -26.03 3.10 -36.84
C GLN A 359 -27.02 4.26 -36.97
N ASN A 360 -26.57 5.49 -36.80
CA ASN A 360 -27.44 6.66 -36.96
C ASN A 360 -27.97 6.79 -38.39
N ALA A 361 -27.15 6.51 -39.40
CA ALA A 361 -27.58 6.50 -40.80
C ALA A 361 -28.68 5.46 -41.05
N LYS A 362 -28.51 4.23 -40.53
CA LYS A 362 -29.52 3.16 -40.63
C LYS A 362 -30.81 3.50 -39.89
N LEU A 363 -30.71 4.14 -38.72
CA LEU A 363 -31.87 4.58 -37.95
C LEU A 363 -32.63 5.70 -38.67
N ILE A 364 -31.92 6.64 -39.29
CA ILE A 364 -32.53 7.71 -40.11
C ILE A 364 -33.26 7.10 -41.31
N GLU A 365 -32.62 6.19 -42.04
CA GLU A 365 -33.23 5.52 -43.20
C GLU A 365 -34.48 4.70 -42.79
N LYS A 366 -34.43 4.05 -41.62
CA LYS A 366 -35.59 3.34 -41.06
C LYS A 366 -36.71 4.31 -40.66
N ILE A 367 -36.39 5.45 -40.04
CA ILE A 367 -37.36 6.51 -39.72
C ILE A 367 -37.99 7.07 -41.00
N ASP A 368 -37.21 7.31 -42.04
CA ASP A 368 -37.72 7.82 -43.32
C ASP A 368 -38.64 6.82 -44.01
N SER A 369 -38.28 5.53 -44.03
CA SER A 369 -39.13 4.47 -44.58
C SER A 369 -40.45 4.32 -43.82
N LEU A 370 -40.42 4.40 -42.48
CA LEU A 370 -41.62 4.38 -41.65
C LEU A 370 -42.48 5.63 -41.85
N THR A 371 -41.85 6.80 -41.97
CA THR A 371 -42.53 8.06 -42.26
C THR A 371 -43.21 8.02 -43.62
N GLN A 372 -42.57 7.44 -44.64
CA GLN A 372 -43.16 7.27 -45.97
C GLN A 372 -44.34 6.28 -45.94
N LYS A 373 -44.24 5.19 -45.17
CA LYS A 373 -45.37 4.26 -44.93
C LYS A 373 -46.53 4.95 -44.21
N CYS A 374 -46.26 5.75 -43.18
CA CYS A 374 -47.29 6.52 -42.47
C CYS A 374 -48.01 7.49 -43.42
N LYS A 375 -47.28 8.21 -44.27
CA LYS A 375 -47.89 9.06 -45.31
C LYS A 375 -48.75 8.27 -46.30
N GLY A 376 -48.32 7.06 -46.65
CA GLY A 376 -49.09 6.14 -47.49
C GLY A 376 -50.43 5.76 -46.84
N TYR A 377 -50.41 5.32 -45.58
CA TYR A 377 -51.61 4.99 -44.83
C TYR A 377 -52.53 6.20 -44.62
N GLU A 378 -51.98 7.38 -44.40
CA GLU A 378 -52.75 8.63 -44.26
C GLU A 378 -53.48 8.98 -45.57
N SER A 379 -52.83 8.77 -46.73
CA SER A 379 -53.47 8.93 -48.03
C SER A 379 -54.56 7.89 -48.31
N GLU A 380 -54.38 6.64 -47.89
CA GLU A 380 -55.40 5.59 -48.00
C GLU A 380 -56.59 5.87 -47.09
N LEU A 381 -56.35 6.34 -45.86
CA LEU A 381 -57.39 6.72 -44.92
C LEU A 381 -58.27 7.83 -45.49
N LEU A 382 -57.64 8.84 -46.12
CA LEU A 382 -58.34 9.93 -46.80
C LEU A 382 -59.22 9.44 -47.97
N LYS A 383 -58.74 8.47 -48.76
CA LYS A 383 -59.55 7.84 -49.82
C LYS A 383 -60.72 7.04 -49.25
N LEU A 384 -60.51 6.32 -48.15
CA LEU A 384 -61.57 5.58 -47.45
C LEU A 384 -62.65 6.53 -46.91
N GLU A 385 -62.26 7.67 -46.34
CA GLU A 385 -63.19 8.69 -45.86
C GLU A 385 -64.01 9.28 -47.04
N GLN A 386 -63.37 9.55 -48.19
CA GLN A 386 -64.07 9.99 -49.40
C GLN A 386 -65.08 8.95 -49.91
N LEU A 387 -64.68 7.68 -50.02
CA LEU A 387 -65.57 6.60 -50.44
C LEU A 387 -66.74 6.38 -49.46
N LYS A 388 -66.53 6.67 -48.17
CA LYS A 388 -67.58 6.60 -47.15
C LYS A 388 -68.59 7.73 -47.31
N ILE A 389 -68.14 8.94 -47.63
CA ILE A 389 -69.00 10.09 -47.94
C ILE A 389 -69.80 9.79 -49.23
N GLU A 390 -69.15 9.29 -50.28
CA GLU A 390 -69.81 8.93 -51.54
C GLU A 390 -70.86 7.83 -51.35
N ASN A 391 -70.55 6.78 -50.57
CA ASN A 391 -71.54 5.77 -50.18
C ASN A 391 -72.71 6.35 -49.37
N GLY A 392 -72.46 7.37 -48.56
CA GLY A 392 -73.51 8.10 -47.85
C GLY A 392 -74.48 8.78 -48.81
N ILE A 393 -73.94 9.50 -49.80
CA ILE A 393 -74.71 10.20 -50.84
C ILE A 393 -75.49 9.21 -51.72
N LEU A 394 -74.88 8.10 -52.11
CA LEU A 394 -75.57 7.07 -52.89
C LEU A 394 -76.73 6.44 -52.12
N LYS A 395 -76.59 6.24 -50.80
CA LYS A 395 -77.69 5.74 -49.95
C LYS A 395 -78.83 6.73 -49.80
N THR A 396 -78.54 8.03 -49.70
CA THR A 396 -79.60 9.05 -49.67
C THR A 396 -80.35 9.11 -51.00
N ASN A 397 -79.62 9.06 -52.12
CA ASN A 397 -80.24 9.03 -53.45
C ASN A 397 -81.08 7.77 -53.68
N ASP A 398 -80.63 6.60 -53.22
CA ASP A 398 -81.42 5.35 -53.29
C ASP A 398 -82.69 5.42 -52.44
N ALA A 399 -82.64 6.08 -51.27
CA ALA A 399 -83.82 6.31 -50.45
C ALA A 399 -84.82 7.27 -51.12
N GLU A 400 -84.34 8.38 -51.68
CA GLU A 400 -85.16 9.35 -52.42
C GLU A 400 -85.82 8.70 -53.65
N MET A 401 -85.07 7.91 -54.42
CA MET A 401 -85.61 7.17 -55.57
C MET A 401 -86.69 6.16 -55.16
N LYS A 402 -86.51 5.47 -54.02
CA LYS A 402 -87.52 4.54 -53.50
C LYS A 402 -88.81 5.27 -53.09
N GLU A 403 -88.69 6.44 -52.48
CA GLU A 403 -89.84 7.27 -52.10
C GLU A 403 -90.59 7.78 -53.33
N GLU A 404 -89.87 8.18 -54.38
CA GLU A 404 -90.47 8.62 -55.64
C GLU A 404 -91.16 7.46 -56.39
N VAL A 405 -90.56 6.27 -56.41
CA VAL A 405 -91.20 5.05 -56.95
C VAL A 405 -92.47 4.71 -56.18
N LEU A 406 -92.49 4.86 -54.85
CA LEU A 406 -93.68 4.61 -54.03
C LEU A 406 -94.79 5.61 -54.39
N ARG A 407 -94.46 6.89 -54.50
CA ARG A 407 -95.41 7.96 -54.86
C ARG A 407 -96.02 7.75 -56.25
N LEU A 408 -95.19 7.41 -57.25
CA LEU A 408 -95.66 7.11 -58.61
C LEU A 408 -96.58 5.89 -58.62
N LYS A 409 -96.29 4.88 -57.79
CA LYS A 409 -97.12 3.69 -57.67
C LYS A 409 -98.49 4.00 -57.07
N GLU A 410 -98.54 4.82 -56.02
CA GLU A 410 -99.79 5.30 -55.44
C GLU A 410 -100.62 6.11 -56.45
N GLU A 411 -99.97 6.93 -57.29
CA GLU A 411 -100.65 7.70 -58.33
C GLU A 411 -101.25 6.79 -59.43
N VAL A 412 -100.52 5.76 -59.84
CA VAL A 412 -101.03 4.74 -60.79
C VAL A 412 -102.22 3.99 -60.19
N ASP A 413 -102.13 3.56 -58.94
CA ASP A 413 -103.22 2.85 -58.26
C ASP A 413 -104.47 3.74 -58.15
N GLN A 414 -104.31 5.04 -57.85
CA GLN A 414 -105.43 6.00 -57.84
C GLN A 414 -106.05 6.21 -59.22
N GLN A 415 -105.24 6.28 -60.29
CA GLN A 415 -105.76 6.38 -61.65
C GLN A 415 -106.54 5.12 -62.04
N GLN A 416 -106.04 3.94 -61.65
CA GLN A 416 -106.69 2.68 -61.93
C GLN A 416 -108.06 2.57 -61.24
N VAL A 417 -108.16 3.00 -59.98
CA VAL A 417 -109.46 3.08 -59.27
C VAL A 417 -110.44 4.00 -59.99
N LYS A 418 -109.99 5.18 -60.45
CA LYS A 418 -110.85 6.10 -61.21
C LYS A 418 -111.35 5.49 -62.52
N PHE A 419 -110.48 4.81 -63.26
CA PHE A 419 -110.89 4.13 -64.49
C PHE A 419 -111.87 2.98 -64.21
N ASP A 420 -111.69 2.23 -63.12
CA ASP A 420 -112.64 1.19 -62.72
C ASP A 420 -114.01 1.77 -62.32
N GLU A 421 -114.04 2.90 -61.62
CA GLU A 421 -115.27 3.63 -61.29
C GLU A 421 -115.99 4.12 -62.56
N GLU A 422 -115.26 4.71 -63.51
CA GLU A 422 -115.81 5.13 -64.81
C GLU A 422 -116.37 3.94 -65.60
N ILE A 423 -115.62 2.84 -65.70
CA ILE A 423 -116.07 1.61 -66.38
C ILE A 423 -117.36 1.08 -65.72
N ASN A 424 -117.44 1.08 -64.39
CA ASN A 424 -118.63 0.64 -63.66
C ASN A 424 -119.83 1.56 -63.90
N ALA A 425 -119.62 2.88 -63.96
CA ALA A 425 -120.68 3.83 -64.31
C ALA A 425 -121.21 3.58 -65.73
N TYR A 426 -120.32 3.37 -66.72
CA TYR A 426 -120.71 2.99 -68.08
C TYR A 426 -121.47 1.66 -68.15
N ARG A 427 -121.06 0.66 -67.34
CA ARG A 427 -121.76 -0.63 -67.24
C ARG A 427 -123.16 -0.50 -66.65
N GLU A 428 -123.33 0.30 -65.60
CA GLU A 428 -124.66 0.53 -65.01
C GLU A 428 -125.58 1.34 -65.94
N ASP A 429 -125.04 2.31 -66.68
CA ASP A 429 -125.82 3.06 -67.67
C ASP A 429 -126.25 2.18 -68.85
N THR A 430 -125.34 1.35 -69.40
CA THR A 430 -125.69 0.38 -70.44
C THR A 430 -126.71 -0.65 -69.97
N LYS A 431 -126.63 -1.11 -68.72
CA LYS A 431 -127.62 -2.01 -68.12
C LYS A 431 -129.01 -1.36 -68.01
N LYS A 432 -129.11 -0.11 -67.57
CA LYS A 432 -130.39 0.64 -67.54
C LYS A 432 -130.98 0.80 -68.95
N ASN A 433 -130.14 1.14 -69.93
CA ASN A 433 -130.57 1.26 -71.31
C ASN A 433 -131.08 -0.09 -71.86
N LEU A 434 -130.41 -1.20 -71.54
CA LEU A 434 -130.83 -2.54 -71.94
C LEU A 434 -132.19 -2.94 -71.32
N LEU A 435 -132.38 -2.67 -70.02
CA LEU A 435 -133.65 -2.88 -69.32
C LEU A 435 -134.81 -2.07 -69.94
N SER A 436 -134.54 -0.83 -70.36
CA SER A 436 -135.53 -0.01 -71.08
C SER A 436 -135.90 -0.60 -72.44
N LEU A 437 -134.91 -1.10 -73.20
CA LEU A 437 -135.14 -1.79 -74.46
C LEU A 437 -135.94 -3.08 -74.27
N GLU A 438 -135.64 -3.87 -73.25
CA GLU A 438 -136.38 -5.09 -72.94
C GLU A 438 -137.85 -4.81 -72.63
N SER A 439 -138.14 -3.75 -71.85
CA SER A 439 -139.51 -3.33 -71.55
C SER A 439 -140.28 -2.93 -72.82
N LYS A 440 -139.64 -2.17 -73.73
CA LYS A 440 -140.25 -1.75 -75.00
C LYS A 440 -140.51 -2.92 -75.96
N ILE A 441 -139.60 -3.90 -76.00
CA ILE A 441 -139.78 -5.12 -76.80
C ILE A 441 -140.97 -5.93 -76.27
N ARG A 442 -141.11 -6.05 -74.94
CA ARG A 442 -142.20 -6.78 -74.29
C ARG A 442 -143.58 -6.18 -74.62
N GLU A 443 -143.73 -4.86 -74.54
CA GLU A 443 -144.97 -4.16 -74.92
C GLU A 443 -145.32 -4.36 -76.39
N LYS A 444 -144.32 -4.35 -77.28
CA LYS A 444 -144.55 -4.54 -78.72
C LYS A 444 -145.03 -5.96 -79.06
N TYR A 445 -144.45 -6.97 -78.42
CA TYR A 445 -144.87 -8.37 -78.58
C TYR A 445 -146.29 -8.61 -78.07
N GLU A 446 -146.70 -7.93 -77.00
CA GLU A 446 -148.04 -8.07 -76.42
C GLU A 446 -149.12 -7.42 -77.30
N ALA A 447 -148.79 -6.32 -77.98
CA ALA A 447 -149.65 -5.70 -79.00
C ALA A 447 -149.82 -6.59 -80.25
N GLU A 448 -148.72 -7.12 -80.80
CA GLU A 448 -148.77 -7.99 -81.99
C GLU A 448 -149.54 -9.31 -81.74
N ARG A 449 -149.47 -9.85 -80.52
CA ARG A 449 -150.23 -11.04 -80.12
C ARG A 449 -151.75 -10.83 -80.17
N ASN A 450 -152.23 -9.68 -79.70
CA ASN A 450 -153.67 -9.38 -79.63
C ASN A 450 -154.26 -9.12 -81.02
N GLU A 451 -153.47 -8.60 -81.96
CA GLU A 451 -153.87 -8.38 -83.36
C GLU A 451 -153.99 -9.72 -84.13
N CYS A 452 -153.09 -10.66 -83.87
CA CYS A 452 -153.10 -11.99 -84.50
C CYS A 452 -154.31 -12.86 -84.10
N GLU A 453 -154.79 -12.74 -82.86
CA GLU A 453 -155.97 -13.48 -82.37
C GLU A 453 -157.28 -13.01 -83.04
N HIS A 454 -157.35 -11.71 -83.37
CA HIS A 454 -158.52 -11.11 -84.01
C HIS A 454 -158.63 -11.48 -85.50
N LEU A 455 -157.50 -11.62 -86.20
CA LEU A 455 -157.47 -12.02 -87.62
C LEU A 455 -157.78 -13.51 -87.79
N LEU A 456 -157.39 -14.36 -86.84
CA LEU A 456 -157.62 -15.80 -86.91
C LEU A 456 -159.11 -16.19 -86.78
N ARG A 457 -159.94 -15.35 -86.12
CA ARG A 457 -161.40 -15.59 -85.99
C ARG A 457 -162.17 -15.32 -87.29
N ASN A 458 -161.72 -14.35 -88.09
CA ASN A 458 -162.35 -13.99 -89.37
C ASN A 458 -161.96 -14.96 -90.50
N ASP A 459 -160.74 -15.52 -90.45
CA ASP A 459 -160.22 -16.41 -91.50
C ASP A 459 -160.84 -17.83 -91.47
N PHE A 460 -161.43 -18.26 -90.34
CA PHE A 460 -162.13 -19.55 -90.22
C PHE A 460 -163.54 -19.58 -90.85
N GLU A 461 -164.18 -18.43 -91.08
CA GLU A 461 -165.50 -18.36 -91.74
C GLU A 461 -165.40 -18.39 -93.28
N GLU A 462 -164.25 -18.01 -93.83
CA GLU A 462 -164.06 -17.83 -95.28
C GLU A 462 -163.44 -19.08 -95.97
N LYS A 463 -162.68 -19.91 -95.24
CA LYS A 463 -161.92 -21.04 -95.80
C LYS A 463 -162.65 -22.39 -95.91
N LEU A 464 -163.92 -22.49 -95.48
CA LEU A 464 -164.76 -23.69 -95.67
C LEU A 464 -165.45 -23.74 -97.06
N ARG A 465 -165.24 -22.74 -97.93
CA ARG A 465 -166.04 -22.53 -99.16
C ARG A 465 -165.32 -22.78 -100.50
N GLN A 466 -164.05 -23.18 -100.53
CA GLN A 466 -163.36 -23.52 -101.79
C GLN A 466 -162.51 -24.78 -101.67
N VAL A 467 -163.18 -25.92 -101.83
CA VAL A 467 -162.58 -27.18 -102.29
C VAL A 467 -162.56 -27.16 -103.82
N ALA A 468 -161.41 -27.44 -104.47
CA ALA A 468 -161.28 -28.36 -105.62
C ALA A 468 -160.05 -28.09 -106.54
N ALA A 469 -159.22 -29.14 -106.71
CA ALA A 469 -158.43 -29.54 -107.90
C ALA A 469 -157.29 -28.61 -108.42
N SER A 470 -156.15 -29.05 -108.96
CA SER A 470 -155.55 -30.37 -109.28
C SER A 470 -154.09 -30.18 -109.76
N THR A 471 -153.36 -31.29 -109.76
CA THR A 471 -151.96 -31.70 -110.04
C THR A 471 -151.20 -31.36 -111.36
N GLU A 472 -149.85 -31.39 -111.25
CA GLU A 472 -148.74 -31.94 -112.12
C GLU A 472 -148.48 -31.42 -113.57
N THR A 473 -147.27 -31.43 -114.19
CA THR A 473 -145.96 -32.16 -114.07
C THR A 473 -144.83 -31.47 -114.90
N SER A 474 -143.53 -31.78 -114.67
CA SER A 474 -142.51 -32.22 -115.70
C SER A 474 -141.04 -32.14 -115.19
N GLN A 475 -140.25 -33.21 -115.39
CA GLN A 475 -138.84 -33.38 -114.99
C GLN A 475 -137.97 -33.77 -116.20
N GLU A 476 -136.95 -32.95 -116.56
CA GLU A 476 -135.84 -33.40 -117.46
C GLU A 476 -134.52 -32.60 -117.38
N PHE A 477 -134.28 -31.77 -116.35
CA PHE A 477 -133.05 -30.94 -116.22
C PHE A 477 -132.04 -31.39 -115.14
N ARG A 478 -132.33 -32.50 -114.44
CA ARG A 478 -131.61 -32.88 -113.20
C ARG A 478 -130.29 -33.64 -113.42
N LEU A 479 -129.91 -33.98 -114.65
CA LEU A 479 -128.75 -34.85 -114.92
C LEU A 479 -127.42 -34.10 -115.17
N ASN A 480 -127.44 -32.80 -115.50
CA ASN A 480 -126.21 -32.01 -115.76
C ASN A 480 -125.63 -31.30 -114.51
N LEU A 481 -126.37 -31.25 -113.39
CA LEU A 481 -125.91 -30.57 -112.17
C LEU A 481 -124.92 -31.41 -111.35
N LEU A 482 -125.01 -32.74 -111.43
CA LEU A 482 -124.26 -33.67 -110.59
C LEU A 482 -122.75 -33.74 -110.95
N GLN A 483 -122.40 -33.55 -112.24
CA GLN A 483 -121.00 -33.62 -112.69
C GLN A 483 -120.17 -32.39 -112.27
N LYS A 484 -120.79 -31.21 -112.12
CA LYS A 484 -120.09 -29.99 -111.70
C LYS A 484 -119.84 -29.92 -110.19
N GLU A 485 -120.62 -30.63 -109.38
CA GLU A 485 -120.40 -30.73 -107.93
C GLU A 485 -119.16 -31.57 -107.56
N ASP A 486 -118.78 -32.54 -108.40
CA ASP A 486 -117.61 -33.39 -108.12
C ASP A 486 -116.28 -32.71 -108.48
N GLU A 487 -116.24 -31.88 -109.54
CA GLU A 487 -115.07 -31.01 -109.84
C GLU A 487 -114.80 -29.98 -108.72
N ILE A 488 -115.85 -29.44 -108.08
CA ILE A 488 -115.73 -28.48 -106.97
C ILE A 488 -115.12 -29.13 -105.72
N LYS A 489 -115.43 -30.40 -105.45
CA LYS A 489 -114.86 -31.13 -104.30
C LYS A 489 -113.37 -31.40 -104.46
N GLU A 490 -112.92 -31.69 -105.68
CA GLU A 490 -111.51 -31.96 -105.96
C GLU A 490 -110.65 -30.68 -105.83
N LEU A 491 -111.13 -29.55 -106.34
CA LEU A 491 -110.52 -28.23 -106.12
C LEU A 491 -110.46 -27.86 -104.62
N SER A 492 -111.54 -28.08 -103.85
CA SER A 492 -111.54 -27.86 -102.40
C SER A 492 -110.51 -28.72 -101.64
N ARG A 493 -110.22 -29.93 -102.14
CA ARG A 493 -109.20 -30.80 -101.56
C ARG A 493 -107.78 -30.25 -101.78
N THR A 494 -107.49 -29.78 -102.98
CA THR A 494 -106.18 -29.17 -103.30
C THR A 494 -105.94 -27.88 -102.52
N VAL A 495 -106.97 -27.05 -102.30
CA VAL A 495 -106.87 -25.84 -101.47
C VAL A 495 -106.52 -26.18 -100.02
N LYS A 496 -107.18 -27.19 -99.42
CA LYS A 496 -106.84 -27.66 -98.07
C LYS A 496 -105.42 -28.21 -97.96
N GLU A 497 -104.93 -28.89 -99.00
CA GLU A 497 -103.54 -29.37 -99.05
C GLU A 497 -102.54 -28.21 -99.08
N PHE A 498 -102.80 -27.17 -99.87
CA PHE A 498 -101.97 -25.96 -99.87
C PHE A 498 -102.04 -25.17 -98.56
N GLU A 499 -103.22 -25.07 -97.93
CA GLU A 499 -103.38 -24.45 -96.60
C GLU A 499 -102.58 -25.20 -95.53
N MET A 500 -102.64 -26.53 -95.53
CA MET A 500 -101.79 -27.34 -94.63
C MET A 500 -100.31 -27.13 -94.92
N ARG A 501 -99.91 -27.04 -96.19
CA ARG A 501 -98.51 -26.81 -96.55
C ARG A 501 -98.03 -25.43 -96.10
N ILE A 502 -98.82 -24.38 -96.30
CA ILE A 502 -98.53 -23.03 -95.83
C ILE A 502 -98.39 -23.00 -94.31
N LYS A 503 -99.30 -23.65 -93.59
CA LYS A 503 -99.22 -23.75 -92.13
C LYS A 503 -97.92 -24.43 -91.67
N THR A 504 -97.55 -25.57 -92.26
CA THR A 504 -96.30 -26.25 -91.92
C THR A 504 -95.05 -25.44 -92.26
N LEU A 505 -95.11 -24.61 -93.31
CA LEU A 505 -94.00 -23.74 -93.68
C LEU A 505 -93.87 -22.56 -92.70
N ASN A 506 -95.00 -22.00 -92.26
CA ASN A 506 -95.06 -20.92 -91.28
C ASN A 506 -94.56 -21.39 -89.90
N ASP A 507 -94.97 -22.58 -89.46
CA ASP A 507 -94.50 -23.17 -88.19
C ASP A 507 -92.97 -23.36 -88.21
N LYS A 508 -92.41 -23.83 -89.33
CA LYS A 508 -90.96 -23.92 -89.53
C LYS A 508 -90.27 -22.55 -89.52
N HIS A 509 -90.91 -21.53 -90.07
CA HIS A 509 -90.34 -20.18 -90.09
C HIS A 509 -90.26 -19.60 -88.67
N VAL A 510 -91.33 -19.75 -87.88
CA VAL A 510 -91.36 -19.33 -86.47
C VAL A 510 -90.30 -20.08 -85.65
N GLU A 511 -90.10 -21.38 -85.90
CA GLU A 511 -89.08 -22.17 -85.22
C GLU A 511 -87.65 -21.75 -85.61
N LEU A 512 -87.42 -21.42 -86.88
CA LEU A 512 -86.16 -20.83 -87.36
C LEU A 512 -85.90 -19.46 -86.72
N GLU A 513 -86.92 -18.61 -86.64
CA GLU A 513 -86.82 -17.28 -86.03
C GLU A 513 -86.50 -17.37 -84.54
N LYS A 514 -87.13 -18.32 -83.83
CA LYS A 514 -86.79 -18.63 -82.44
C LYS A 514 -85.34 -19.09 -82.27
N ASN A 515 -84.89 -20.04 -83.10
CA ASN A 515 -83.49 -20.50 -83.07
C ASN A 515 -82.50 -19.36 -83.37
N HIS A 516 -82.85 -18.44 -84.28
CA HIS A 516 -82.02 -17.27 -84.56
C HIS A 516 -81.95 -16.31 -83.36
N LEU A 517 -83.06 -16.10 -82.65
CA LEU A 517 -83.08 -15.32 -81.40
C LEU A 517 -82.23 -15.96 -80.31
N ASP A 518 -82.36 -17.28 -80.09
CA ASP A 518 -81.57 -18.03 -79.10
C ASP A 518 -80.06 -17.95 -79.42
N LEU A 519 -79.68 -18.08 -80.70
CA LEU A 519 -78.29 -17.92 -81.16
C LEU A 519 -77.75 -16.49 -80.96
N ILE A 520 -78.58 -15.46 -81.18
CA ILE A 520 -78.20 -14.06 -80.92
C ILE A 520 -77.96 -13.87 -79.42
N GLU A 521 -78.85 -14.39 -78.59
CA GLU A 521 -78.74 -14.29 -77.13
C GLU A 521 -77.47 -15.03 -76.63
N GLU A 522 -77.21 -16.24 -77.12
CA GLU A 522 -76.00 -17.00 -76.78
C GLU A 522 -74.72 -16.27 -77.23
N ASN A 523 -74.71 -15.68 -78.43
CA ASN A 523 -73.55 -14.94 -78.94
C ASN A 523 -73.33 -13.62 -78.16
N THR A 524 -74.39 -12.92 -77.75
CA THR A 524 -74.27 -11.74 -76.88
C THR A 524 -73.75 -12.10 -75.48
N MET A 525 -74.18 -13.24 -74.91
CA MET A 525 -73.61 -13.74 -73.65
C MET A 525 -72.13 -14.16 -73.80
N ALA A 526 -71.76 -14.78 -74.92
CA ALA A 526 -70.38 -15.14 -75.19
C ALA A 526 -69.49 -13.89 -75.32
N LEU A 527 -69.97 -12.85 -76.02
CA LEU A 527 -69.26 -11.57 -76.15
C LEU A 527 -69.08 -10.87 -74.80
N SER A 528 -70.10 -10.85 -73.91
CA SER A 528 -69.96 -10.24 -72.59
C SER A 528 -68.96 -11.00 -71.70
N LYS A 529 -68.95 -12.34 -71.76
CA LYS A 529 -67.96 -13.17 -71.07
C LYS A 529 -66.55 -12.92 -71.60
N LEU A 530 -66.41 -12.76 -72.91
CA LEU A 530 -65.12 -12.49 -73.56
C LEU A 530 -64.60 -11.09 -73.20
N GLU A 531 -65.49 -10.09 -73.14
CA GLU A 531 -65.15 -8.74 -72.68
C GLU A 531 -64.74 -8.71 -71.21
N ASN A 532 -65.45 -9.43 -70.33
CA ASN A 532 -65.07 -9.55 -68.92
C ASN A 532 -63.73 -10.25 -68.74
N SER A 533 -63.48 -11.31 -69.52
CA SER A 533 -62.18 -12.01 -69.51
C SER A 533 -61.06 -11.12 -70.00
N ARG A 534 -61.33 -10.24 -70.97
CA ARG A 534 -60.37 -9.26 -71.49
C ARG A 534 -60.05 -8.17 -70.48
N LYS A 535 -61.06 -7.61 -69.80
CA LYS A 535 -60.85 -6.65 -68.70
C LYS A 535 -60.00 -7.27 -67.58
N ARG A 536 -60.27 -8.54 -67.23
CA ARG A 536 -59.47 -9.29 -66.25
C ARG A 536 -58.02 -9.49 -66.70
N LEU A 537 -57.79 -9.73 -67.99
CA LEU A 537 -56.45 -9.86 -68.56
C LEU A 537 -55.68 -8.54 -68.49
N ASP A 538 -56.32 -7.43 -68.85
CA ASP A 538 -55.72 -6.09 -68.78
C ASP A 538 -55.37 -5.71 -67.33
N GLU A 539 -56.24 -6.03 -66.36
CA GLU A 539 -55.96 -5.87 -64.92
C GLU A 539 -54.73 -6.68 -64.49
N LEU A 540 -54.67 -7.96 -64.87
CA LEU A 540 -53.54 -8.84 -64.58
C LEU A 540 -52.23 -8.37 -65.23
N GLU A 541 -52.29 -7.84 -66.46
CA GLU A 541 -51.12 -7.33 -67.19
C GLU A 541 -50.52 -6.09 -66.52
N ILE A 542 -51.32 -5.30 -65.80
CA ILE A 542 -50.87 -4.16 -65.00
C ILE A 542 -50.29 -4.60 -63.64
N ASP A 543 -50.86 -5.64 -63.02
CA ASP A 543 -50.44 -6.06 -61.68
C ASP A 543 -49.16 -6.92 -61.68
N VAL A 544 -48.90 -7.71 -62.73
CA VAL A 544 -47.64 -8.49 -62.87
C VAL A 544 -46.37 -7.63 -62.77
N PRO A 545 -46.22 -6.50 -63.51
CA PRO A 545 -45.03 -5.67 -63.39
C PRO A 545 -44.90 -4.98 -62.03
N LYS A 546 -46.01 -4.57 -61.39
CA LYS A 546 -45.97 -4.03 -60.02
C LYS A 546 -45.46 -5.08 -59.03
N GLN A 547 -45.93 -6.32 -59.14
CA GLN A 547 -45.48 -7.42 -58.31
C GLN A 547 -43.98 -7.70 -58.53
N ARG A 548 -43.54 -7.70 -59.80
CA ARG A 548 -42.13 -7.90 -60.17
C ARG A 548 -41.22 -6.79 -59.63
N ASP A 549 -41.67 -5.54 -59.64
CA ASP A 549 -40.92 -4.42 -59.06
C ASP A 549 -40.84 -4.54 -57.53
N SER A 550 -41.91 -5.00 -56.88
CA SER A 550 -41.89 -5.31 -55.44
C SER A 550 -40.91 -6.43 -55.12
N ASP A 551 -40.90 -7.51 -55.89
CA ASP A 551 -39.98 -8.64 -55.71
C ASP A 551 -38.52 -8.24 -55.93
N ASN A 552 -38.24 -7.38 -56.92
CA ASN A 552 -36.91 -6.84 -57.15
C ASN A 552 -36.43 -5.98 -55.95
N ARG A 553 -37.29 -5.13 -55.39
CA ARG A 553 -36.96 -4.33 -54.19
C ARG A 553 -36.69 -5.20 -52.98
N LEU A 554 -37.50 -6.23 -52.77
CA LEU A 554 -37.28 -7.21 -51.70
C LEU A 554 -35.96 -7.97 -51.90
N THR A 555 -35.63 -8.32 -53.13
CA THR A 555 -34.37 -9.00 -53.48
C THR A 555 -33.15 -8.12 -53.23
N GLU A 556 -33.21 -6.83 -53.60
CA GLU A 556 -32.17 -5.85 -53.30
C GLU A 556 -32.00 -5.63 -51.79
N GLU A 557 -33.10 -5.57 -51.05
CA GLU A 557 -33.07 -5.44 -49.60
C GLU A 557 -32.48 -6.68 -48.91
N ILE A 558 -32.83 -7.88 -49.38
CA ILE A 558 -32.21 -9.14 -48.93
C ILE A 558 -30.70 -9.10 -49.20
N PHE A 559 -30.28 -8.68 -50.39
CA PHE A 559 -28.85 -8.61 -50.73
C PHE A 559 -28.10 -7.60 -49.83
N ARG A 560 -28.71 -6.44 -49.55
CA ARG A 560 -28.16 -5.43 -48.64
C ARG A 560 -28.01 -6.00 -47.23
N MET A 561 -29.03 -6.67 -46.70
CA MET A 561 -28.97 -7.33 -45.40
C MET A 561 -27.93 -8.46 -45.36
N GLN A 562 -27.81 -9.25 -46.42
CA GLN A 562 -26.81 -10.32 -46.53
C GLN A 562 -25.38 -9.77 -46.47
N THR A 563 -25.15 -8.63 -47.14
CA THR A 563 -23.86 -7.94 -47.16
C THR A 563 -23.53 -7.36 -45.78
N GLU A 564 -24.53 -6.76 -45.11
CA GLU A 564 -24.39 -6.25 -43.75
C GLU A 564 -24.09 -7.37 -42.75
N ILE A 565 -24.81 -8.51 -42.81
CA ILE A 565 -24.55 -9.69 -41.99
C ILE A 565 -23.11 -10.18 -42.19
N SER A 566 -22.65 -10.25 -43.44
CA SER A 566 -21.27 -10.67 -43.75
C SER A 566 -20.23 -9.70 -43.16
N SER A 567 -20.50 -8.39 -43.20
CA SER A 567 -19.61 -7.39 -42.59
C SER A 567 -19.56 -7.53 -41.07
N LEU A 568 -20.71 -7.72 -40.42
CA LEU A 568 -20.81 -7.89 -38.97
C LEU A 568 -20.17 -9.21 -38.52
N GLN A 569 -20.29 -10.29 -39.31
CA GLN A 569 -19.60 -11.55 -39.04
C GLN A 569 -18.08 -11.39 -39.07
N ASN A 570 -17.54 -10.64 -40.04
CA ASN A 570 -16.11 -10.35 -40.11
C ASN A 570 -15.63 -9.47 -38.94
N GLU A 571 -16.43 -8.47 -38.55
CA GLU A 571 -16.13 -7.64 -37.38
C GLU A 571 -16.13 -8.48 -36.09
N ASN A 572 -17.09 -9.39 -35.93
CA ASN A 572 -17.16 -10.31 -34.79
C ASN A 572 -15.96 -11.26 -34.74
N LEU A 573 -15.53 -11.80 -35.88
CA LEU A 573 -14.31 -12.62 -35.98
C LEU A 573 -13.07 -11.83 -35.55
N LYS A 574 -12.97 -10.56 -35.95
CA LYS A 574 -11.86 -9.68 -35.59
C LYS A 574 -11.86 -9.33 -34.10
N LEU A 575 -13.01 -8.96 -33.55
CA LEU A 575 -13.18 -8.71 -32.11
C LEU A 575 -12.89 -9.98 -31.29
N SER A 576 -13.29 -11.15 -31.78
CA SER A 576 -12.98 -12.43 -31.14
C SER A 576 -11.48 -12.74 -31.14
N ALA A 577 -10.75 -12.40 -32.21
CA ALA A 577 -9.30 -12.55 -32.26
C ALA A 577 -8.59 -11.57 -31.31
N GLU A 578 -9.02 -10.30 -31.28
CA GLU A 578 -8.48 -9.29 -30.35
C GLU A 578 -8.73 -9.67 -28.88
N ALA A 579 -9.90 -10.24 -28.57
CA ALA A 579 -10.20 -10.76 -27.23
C ALA A 579 -9.28 -11.92 -26.84
N MET A 580 -8.96 -12.82 -27.77
CA MET A 580 -8.06 -13.94 -27.53
C MET A 580 -6.61 -13.49 -27.31
N ASP A 581 -6.13 -12.50 -28.07
CA ASP A 581 -4.81 -11.90 -27.85
C ASP A 581 -4.74 -11.20 -26.49
N LEU A 582 -5.77 -10.43 -26.12
CA LEU A 582 -5.86 -9.80 -24.79
C LEU A 582 -5.84 -10.83 -23.66
N GLU A 583 -6.55 -11.95 -23.81
CA GLU A 583 -6.54 -13.05 -22.84
C GLU A 583 -5.14 -13.65 -22.67
N VAL A 584 -4.42 -13.91 -23.77
CA VAL A 584 -3.04 -14.40 -23.74
C VAL A 584 -2.10 -13.40 -23.04
N THR A 585 -2.22 -12.10 -23.33
CA THR A 585 -1.39 -11.09 -22.66
C THR A 585 -1.69 -10.99 -21.16
N CYS A 586 -2.95 -11.15 -20.77
CA CYS A 586 -3.37 -11.16 -19.37
C CYS A 586 -2.75 -12.36 -18.63
N TYR A 587 -2.80 -13.56 -19.23
CA TYR A 587 -2.14 -14.74 -18.68
C TYR A 587 -0.63 -14.56 -18.51
N ARG A 588 0.06 -13.97 -19.48
CA ARG A 588 1.50 -13.69 -19.38
C ARG A 588 1.81 -12.71 -18.23
N SER A 589 0.99 -11.67 -18.05
CA SER A 589 1.16 -10.71 -16.95
C SER A 589 0.91 -11.36 -15.58
N LEU A 590 -0.03 -12.30 -15.48
CA LEU A 590 -0.27 -13.06 -14.24
C LEU A 590 0.90 -13.97 -13.89
N GLU A 591 1.53 -14.58 -14.89
CA GLU A 591 2.73 -15.40 -14.71
C GLU A 591 3.91 -14.55 -14.20
N GLU A 592 4.15 -13.38 -14.79
CA GLU A 592 5.18 -12.44 -14.33
C GLU A 592 4.93 -11.94 -12.89
N ILE A 593 3.68 -11.64 -12.54
CA ILE A 593 3.30 -11.30 -11.16
C ILE A 593 3.59 -12.47 -10.20
N ALA A 594 3.33 -13.71 -10.61
CA ALA A 594 3.62 -14.89 -9.80
C ALA A 594 5.13 -15.09 -9.58
N GLU A 595 5.94 -14.88 -10.62
CA GLU A 595 7.40 -14.91 -10.53
C GLU A 595 7.95 -13.82 -9.61
N LEU A 596 7.48 -12.57 -9.76
CA LEU A 596 7.86 -11.45 -8.90
C LEU A 596 7.46 -11.69 -7.44
N LYS A 597 6.29 -12.31 -7.19
CA LYS A 597 5.86 -12.69 -5.84
C LYS A 597 6.77 -13.76 -5.24
N CYS A 598 7.17 -14.76 -6.03
CA CYS A 598 8.13 -15.77 -5.62
C CYS A 598 9.50 -15.14 -5.27
N ARG A 599 9.98 -14.21 -6.11
CA ARG A 599 11.22 -13.45 -5.90
C ARG A 599 11.17 -12.61 -4.61
N ASN A 600 10.06 -11.92 -4.36
CA ASN A 600 9.86 -11.13 -3.14
C ASN A 600 9.84 -12.01 -1.88
N ASN A 601 9.21 -13.18 -1.94
CA ASN A 601 9.22 -14.13 -0.83
C ASN A 601 10.63 -14.65 -0.56
N GLN A 602 11.41 -14.95 -1.60
CA GLN A 602 12.82 -15.33 -1.46
C GLN A 602 13.64 -14.22 -0.79
N LEU A 603 13.54 -12.98 -1.29
CA LEU A 603 14.24 -11.84 -0.70
C LEU A 603 13.84 -11.60 0.76
N THR A 604 12.55 -11.79 1.10
CA THR A 604 12.07 -11.66 2.48
C THR A 604 12.71 -12.71 3.39
N ASN A 605 12.84 -13.95 2.93
CA ASN A 605 13.51 -15.02 3.66
C ASN A 605 15.01 -14.72 3.83
N ASP A 606 15.68 -14.24 2.77
CA ASP A 606 17.09 -13.85 2.83
C ASP A 606 17.30 -12.71 3.83
N PHE A 607 16.43 -11.70 3.85
CA PHE A 607 16.47 -10.62 4.85
C PHE A 607 16.28 -11.15 6.27
N GLN A 608 15.34 -12.07 6.49
CA GLN A 608 15.16 -12.69 7.82
C GLN A 608 16.40 -13.46 8.25
N GLN A 609 17.06 -14.18 7.33
CA GLN A 609 18.29 -14.89 7.63
C GLN A 609 19.44 -13.92 7.99
N ILE A 610 19.62 -12.84 7.23
CA ILE A 610 20.63 -11.81 7.53
C ILE A 610 20.37 -11.16 8.89
N ILE A 611 19.11 -10.88 9.24
CA ILE A 611 18.74 -10.35 10.55
C ILE A 611 19.16 -11.34 11.65
N GLN A 612 18.85 -12.62 11.49
CA GLN A 612 19.21 -13.65 12.48
C GLN A 612 20.74 -13.80 12.62
N GLU A 613 21.49 -13.74 11.51
CA GLU A 613 22.95 -13.76 11.52
C GLU A 613 23.53 -12.53 12.24
N ASN A 614 22.98 -11.33 12.00
CA ASN A 614 23.38 -10.13 12.70
C ASN A 614 23.09 -10.20 14.20
N ASP A 615 21.93 -10.70 14.61
CA ASP A 615 21.59 -10.89 16.02
C ASP A 615 22.57 -11.85 16.72
N ASN A 616 22.95 -12.93 16.04
CA ASN A 616 23.97 -13.87 16.54
C ASN A 616 25.34 -13.20 16.69
N LEU A 617 25.77 -12.41 15.70
CA LEU A 617 27.03 -11.66 15.76
C LEU A 617 27.02 -10.61 16.89
N VAL A 618 25.90 -9.92 17.09
CA VAL A 618 25.72 -8.97 18.19
C VAL A 618 25.82 -9.67 19.55
N GLN A 619 25.19 -10.83 19.71
CA GLN A 619 25.32 -11.64 20.93
C GLN A 619 26.76 -12.09 21.18
N ASP A 620 27.48 -12.53 20.14
CA ASP A 620 28.86 -12.96 20.29
C ASP A 620 29.81 -11.80 20.57
N LEU A 621 29.58 -10.62 19.98
CA LEU A 621 30.29 -9.40 20.34
C LEU A 621 30.02 -9.00 21.80
N ALA A 622 28.78 -9.13 22.28
CA ALA A 622 28.44 -8.87 23.67
C ALA A 622 29.16 -9.84 24.63
N LYS A 623 29.22 -11.13 24.29
CA LYS A 623 29.98 -12.14 25.07
C LYS A 623 31.48 -11.81 25.09
N LYS A 624 32.08 -11.48 23.94
CA LYS A 624 33.50 -11.09 23.88
C LYS A 624 33.76 -9.82 24.68
N LYS A 625 32.87 -8.82 24.60
CA LYS A 625 32.98 -7.59 25.40
C LYS A 625 32.99 -7.90 26.90
N LEU A 626 32.09 -8.76 27.37
CA LEU A 626 32.04 -9.20 28.76
C LEU A 626 33.32 -9.93 29.19
N GLN A 627 33.88 -10.78 28.31
CA GLN A 627 35.16 -11.43 28.55
C GLN A 627 36.31 -10.42 28.68
N TYR A 628 36.39 -9.42 27.77
CA TYR A 628 37.40 -8.37 27.86
C TYR A 628 37.28 -7.56 29.15
N GLU A 629 36.06 -7.21 29.56
CA GLU A 629 35.78 -6.50 30.82
C GLU A 629 36.27 -7.31 32.02
N THR A 630 35.99 -8.63 32.03
CA THR A 630 36.42 -9.54 33.10
C THR A 630 37.94 -9.64 33.19
N ILE A 631 38.62 -9.82 32.05
CA ILE A 631 40.09 -9.87 31.98
C ILE A 631 40.69 -8.54 32.43
N SER A 632 40.08 -7.41 32.05
CA SER A 632 40.54 -6.08 32.47
C SER A 632 40.46 -5.90 33.99
N LEU A 633 39.34 -6.32 34.61
CA LEU A 633 39.18 -6.29 36.06
C LEU A 633 40.15 -7.24 36.78
N GLU A 634 40.44 -8.41 36.21
CA GLU A 634 41.45 -9.32 36.76
C GLU A 634 42.86 -8.71 36.68
N LYS A 635 43.20 -8.06 35.56
CA LYS A 635 44.48 -7.36 35.40
C LYS A 635 44.66 -6.25 36.43
N GLU A 636 43.63 -5.43 36.64
CA GLU A 636 43.64 -4.36 37.65
C GLU A 636 43.83 -4.92 39.07
N LYS A 637 43.19 -6.05 39.40
CA LYS A 637 43.40 -6.74 40.68
C LYS A 637 44.84 -7.20 40.85
N TRP A 638 45.46 -7.79 39.84
CA TRP A 638 46.86 -8.22 39.89
C TRP A 638 47.82 -7.04 40.06
N GLU A 639 47.59 -5.96 39.33
CA GLU A 639 48.40 -4.74 39.43
C GLU A 639 48.32 -4.13 40.83
N ASN A 640 47.13 -4.11 41.44
CA ASN A 640 46.95 -3.68 42.83
C ASN A 640 47.66 -4.59 43.84
N ILE A 641 47.60 -5.92 43.66
CA ILE A 641 48.32 -6.87 44.52
C ILE A 641 49.84 -6.66 44.42
N GLU A 642 50.37 -6.43 43.22
CA GLU A 642 51.80 -6.21 43.00
C GLU A 642 52.26 -4.88 43.63
N LEU A 643 51.47 -3.81 43.47
CA LEU A 643 51.70 -2.53 44.12
C LEU A 643 51.71 -2.65 45.65
N GLU A 644 50.76 -3.39 46.23
CA GLU A 644 50.68 -3.59 47.67
C GLU A 644 51.85 -4.42 48.20
N LYS A 645 52.29 -5.43 47.46
CA LYS A 645 53.50 -6.20 47.78
C LYS A 645 54.77 -5.34 47.74
N SER A 646 54.93 -4.51 46.70
CA SER A 646 56.07 -3.59 46.60
C SER A 646 56.07 -2.53 47.72
N ALA A 647 54.88 -2.04 48.10
CA ALA A 647 54.73 -1.14 49.23
C ALA A 647 55.11 -1.82 50.56
N GLN A 648 54.75 -3.09 50.74
CA GLN A 648 55.13 -3.88 51.91
C GLN A 648 56.64 -4.12 51.98
N GLU A 649 57.27 -4.53 50.87
CA GLU A 649 58.74 -4.69 50.78
C GLU A 649 59.46 -3.36 51.08
N SER A 650 58.93 -2.23 50.62
CA SER A 650 59.48 -0.90 50.92
C SER A 650 59.39 -0.55 52.41
N ARG A 651 58.27 -0.88 53.08
CA ARG A 651 58.12 -0.69 54.53
C ARG A 651 59.10 -1.56 55.33
N GLU A 652 59.28 -2.82 54.92
CA GLU A 652 60.23 -3.73 55.57
C GLU A 652 61.68 -3.25 55.39
N LEU A 653 62.03 -2.76 54.20
CA LEU A 653 63.35 -2.17 53.93
C LEU A 653 63.58 -0.91 54.77
N GLU A 654 62.57 -0.05 54.91
CA GLU A 654 62.63 1.14 55.74
C GLU A 654 62.84 0.76 57.22
N GLN A 655 62.10 -0.23 57.72
CA GLN A 655 62.28 -0.76 59.07
C GLN A 655 63.71 -1.27 59.29
N LEU A 656 64.22 -2.13 58.40
CA LEU A 656 65.60 -2.62 58.46
C LEU A 656 66.63 -1.50 58.37
N THR A 657 66.35 -0.44 57.62
CA THR A 657 67.23 0.73 57.53
C THR A 657 67.24 1.50 58.84
N THR A 658 66.08 1.66 59.51
CA THR A 658 66.03 2.29 60.83
C THR A 658 66.75 1.47 61.90
N ASP A 659 66.61 0.15 61.88
CA ASP A 659 67.28 -0.73 62.83
C ASP A 659 68.80 -0.79 62.58
N ASN A 660 69.23 -0.79 61.32
CA ASN A 660 70.66 -0.62 60.99
C ASN A 660 71.23 0.72 61.49
N LYS A 661 70.47 1.83 61.40
CA LYS A 661 70.90 3.12 61.95
C LYS A 661 71.04 3.08 63.48
N LYS A 662 70.10 2.41 64.18
CA LYS A 662 70.21 2.21 65.64
C LYS A 662 71.45 1.39 65.98
N LEU A 663 71.65 0.25 65.33
CA LEU A 663 72.85 -0.58 65.53
C LEU A 663 74.15 0.18 65.22
N GLN A 664 74.17 1.03 64.18
CA GLN A 664 75.31 1.91 63.91
C GLN A 664 75.55 2.92 65.05
N SER A 665 74.50 3.50 65.62
CA SER A 665 74.64 4.41 66.77
C SER A 665 75.13 3.68 68.03
N GLU A 666 74.67 2.45 68.26
CA GLU A 666 75.15 1.60 69.36
C GLU A 666 76.62 1.20 69.14
N LEU A 667 77.01 0.83 67.92
CA LEU A 667 78.41 0.57 67.56
C LEU A 667 79.30 1.79 67.79
N GLN A 668 78.86 2.99 67.37
CA GLN A 668 79.60 4.23 67.64
C GLN A 668 79.75 4.51 69.14
N GLN A 669 78.70 4.23 69.92
CA GLN A 669 78.77 4.36 71.37
C GLN A 669 79.80 3.37 71.95
N PHE A 670 79.75 2.10 71.56
CA PHE A 670 80.73 1.10 72.01
C PHE A 670 82.15 1.43 71.56
N GLU A 671 82.35 1.99 70.37
CA GLU A 671 83.67 2.45 69.92
C GLU A 671 84.21 3.58 70.81
N LYS A 672 83.34 4.51 71.22
CA LYS A 672 83.70 5.58 72.16
C LYS A 672 84.06 5.02 73.54
N GLU A 673 83.23 4.13 74.07
CA GLU A 673 83.49 3.44 75.35
C GLU A 673 84.80 2.65 75.29
N ARG A 674 85.11 1.99 74.17
CA ARG A 674 86.37 1.29 73.95
C ARG A 674 87.56 2.24 73.95
N GLU A 675 87.44 3.41 73.31
CA GLU A 675 88.54 4.40 73.30
C GLU A 675 88.74 5.05 74.68
N ASP A 676 87.65 5.30 75.42
CA ASP A 676 87.72 5.78 76.80
C ASP A 676 88.41 4.73 77.70
N LEU A 677 88.03 3.46 77.60
CA LEU A 677 88.68 2.35 78.30
C LEU A 677 90.15 2.20 77.90
N LYS A 678 90.47 2.34 76.61
CA LYS A 678 91.86 2.30 76.11
C LYS A 678 92.69 3.45 76.66
N THR A 679 92.10 4.64 76.79
CA THR A 679 92.75 5.80 77.44
C THR A 679 92.99 5.52 78.92
N GLN A 680 92.00 4.98 79.63
CA GLN A 680 92.16 4.55 81.03
C GLN A 680 93.23 3.46 81.18
N LEU A 681 93.33 2.53 80.22
CA LEU A 681 94.38 1.52 80.18
C LEU A 681 95.75 2.15 79.97
N CYS A 682 95.87 3.14 79.08
CA CYS A 682 97.11 3.89 78.85
C CYS A 682 97.52 4.71 80.10
N ASP A 683 96.55 5.30 80.80
CA ASP A 683 96.78 5.99 82.07
C ASP A 683 97.21 5.00 83.16
N ALA A 684 96.58 3.82 83.23
CA ALA A 684 96.96 2.75 84.14
C ALA A 684 98.34 2.16 83.81
N GLU A 685 98.70 2.03 82.54
CA GLU A 685 100.04 1.65 82.06
C GLU A 685 101.08 2.73 82.42
N CYS A 686 100.72 4.02 82.32
CA CYS A 686 101.57 5.13 82.77
C CYS A 686 101.78 5.10 84.29
N GLN A 687 100.71 4.83 85.06
CA GLN A 687 100.82 4.61 86.50
C GLN A 687 101.65 3.37 86.82
N PHE A 688 101.48 2.27 86.09
CA PHE A 688 102.25 1.04 86.28
C PHE A 688 103.71 1.24 85.94
N THR A 689 104.05 1.99 84.89
CA THR A 689 105.45 2.31 84.55
C THR A 689 106.07 3.24 85.59
N ASN A 690 105.32 4.21 86.13
CA ASN A 690 105.77 5.02 87.27
C ASN A 690 106.00 4.17 88.52
N LEU A 691 105.05 3.28 88.87
CA LEU A 691 105.18 2.33 89.98
C LEU A 691 106.29 1.30 89.73
N THR A 692 106.55 0.90 88.49
CA THR A 692 107.66 0.00 88.13
C THR A 692 108.98 0.74 88.23
N HIS A 693 109.03 2.03 87.90
CA HIS A 693 110.20 2.86 88.12
C HIS A 693 110.46 3.08 89.62
N GLU A 694 109.40 3.28 90.41
CA GLU A 694 109.44 3.32 91.87
C GLU A 694 109.85 1.96 92.45
N HIS A 695 109.33 0.86 91.92
CA HIS A 695 109.72 -0.49 92.27
C HIS A 695 111.16 -0.79 91.81
N GLN A 696 111.66 -0.19 90.72
CA GLN A 696 113.05 -0.29 90.29
C GLN A 696 113.96 0.50 91.22
N LEU A 697 113.55 1.68 91.67
CA LEU A 697 114.25 2.45 92.73
C LEU A 697 114.25 1.68 94.05
N LEU A 698 113.12 1.10 94.44
CA LEU A 698 113.00 0.21 95.60
C LEU A 698 113.74 -1.11 95.39
N GLN A 699 113.90 -1.60 94.16
CA GLN A 699 114.64 -2.81 93.83
C GLN A 699 116.16 -2.54 93.81
N ASP A 700 116.58 -1.34 93.43
CA ASP A 700 117.94 -0.84 93.63
C ASP A 700 118.22 -0.65 95.14
N GLU A 701 117.20 -0.28 95.94
CA GLU A 701 117.24 -0.21 97.41
C GLU A 701 117.19 -1.61 98.08
N ILE A 702 116.47 -2.57 97.50
CA ILE A 702 116.39 -3.98 97.95
C ILE A 702 117.61 -4.79 97.44
N GLN A 703 118.33 -4.36 96.42
CA GLN A 703 119.62 -4.95 96.02
C GLN A 703 120.75 -4.65 97.02
N GLU A 704 120.56 -3.72 97.96
CA GLU A 704 121.39 -3.57 99.17
C GLU A 704 120.99 -4.51 100.34
N LEU A 705 119.89 -5.29 100.23
CA LEU A 705 119.42 -6.22 101.26
C LEU A 705 118.93 -7.57 100.65
N LYS A 706 119.80 -8.58 100.67
CA LYS A 706 119.51 -9.96 100.20
C LYS A 706 118.32 -10.63 100.94
N ILE A 707 117.48 -11.40 100.23
CA ILE A 707 117.23 -12.88 100.34
C ILE A 707 115.87 -13.35 99.73
N SER A 708 115.98 -14.29 98.78
CA SER A 708 115.18 -15.51 98.39
C SER A 708 113.64 -15.61 98.19
N PRO A 709 113.18 -16.54 97.29
CA PRO A 709 111.80 -16.71 96.77
C PRO A 709 111.03 -17.90 97.42
N ILE A 710 109.77 -18.22 97.01
CA ILE A 710 109.15 -19.59 96.87
C ILE A 710 107.58 -19.62 96.65
N ASN A 711 107.14 -20.47 95.69
CA ASN A 711 105.94 -21.37 95.49
C ASN A 711 104.46 -20.94 95.69
N THR A 712 103.48 -21.27 94.81
CA THR A 712 102.83 -22.52 94.26
C THR A 712 101.61 -23.05 95.05
N ASP A 713 100.60 -23.47 94.26
CA ASP A 713 99.46 -24.40 94.54
C ASP A 713 98.17 -23.78 95.18
N ASP A 714 96.92 -24.08 94.79
CA ASP A 714 96.31 -25.38 94.47
C ASP A 714 95.03 -25.32 93.59
N VAL A 715 94.87 -26.39 92.81
CA VAL A 715 93.71 -26.82 92.02
C VAL A 715 92.87 -27.78 92.86
N GLU A 716 91.61 -27.45 93.18
CA GLU A 716 90.58 -28.46 93.55
C GLU A 716 89.17 -27.83 93.71
N LYS A 717 88.55 -27.35 92.62
CA LYS A 717 87.18 -26.78 92.65
C LYS A 717 86.30 -26.99 91.42
N ILE A 718 86.62 -27.96 90.56
CA ILE A 718 85.93 -28.13 89.25
C ILE A 718 84.98 -29.35 89.20
N GLN A 719 84.91 -30.19 90.24
CA GLN A 719 84.18 -31.47 90.15
C GLN A 719 82.78 -31.54 90.79
N LYS A 720 82.16 -30.41 91.19
CA LYS A 720 80.81 -30.40 91.81
C LYS A 720 79.72 -29.63 91.04
N GLU A 721 80.03 -28.98 89.92
CA GLU A 721 79.05 -28.19 89.15
C GLU A 721 78.41 -28.96 87.98
N HIS A 722 79.08 -29.97 87.42
CA HIS A 722 78.60 -30.70 86.25
C HIS A 722 77.40 -31.64 86.50
N GLU A 723 77.10 -31.98 87.76
CA GLU A 723 76.03 -32.94 88.09
C GLU A 723 74.65 -32.29 88.27
N LYS A 724 74.60 -30.95 88.44
CA LYS A 724 73.34 -30.20 88.58
C LYS A 724 72.73 -29.78 87.24
N GLU A 725 73.55 -29.60 86.21
CA GLU A 725 73.12 -29.13 84.89
C GLU A 725 72.48 -30.25 84.04
N ILE A 726 72.92 -31.50 84.24
CA ILE A 726 72.38 -32.68 83.56
C ILE A 726 70.94 -32.99 84.00
N ASN A 727 70.61 -32.79 85.29
CA ASN A 727 69.24 -33.02 85.78
C ASN A 727 68.25 -31.95 85.29
N HIS A 728 68.70 -30.70 85.13
CA HIS A 728 67.85 -29.62 84.61
C HIS A 728 67.48 -29.79 83.12
N LEU A 729 68.37 -30.37 82.32
CA LEU A 729 68.12 -30.66 80.91
C LEU A 729 67.13 -31.83 80.72
N ASN A 730 67.16 -32.84 81.60
CA ASN A 730 66.22 -33.96 81.56
C ASN A 730 64.77 -33.54 81.89
N ASP A 731 64.57 -32.61 82.82
CA ASP A 731 63.23 -32.10 83.14
C ASP A 731 62.61 -31.29 81.99
N LYS A 732 63.42 -30.48 81.28
CA LYS A 732 62.98 -29.76 80.07
C LYS A 732 62.59 -30.71 78.94
N LEU A 733 63.33 -31.81 78.76
CA LEU A 733 63.03 -32.80 77.72
C LEU A 733 61.68 -33.49 77.95
N ILE A 734 61.31 -33.74 79.22
CA ILE A 734 60.01 -34.32 79.58
C ILE A 734 58.86 -33.35 79.32
N GLN A 735 59.05 -32.05 79.58
CA GLN A 735 58.06 -31.01 79.25
C GLN A 735 57.82 -30.85 77.74
N TYR A 736 58.88 -30.88 76.92
CA TYR A 736 58.70 -30.80 75.46
C TYR A 736 57.93 -32.00 74.90
N LYS A 737 58.14 -33.20 75.49
CA LYS A 737 57.46 -34.42 75.06
C LYS A 737 55.96 -34.42 75.37
N SER A 738 55.52 -33.79 76.47
CA SER A 738 54.10 -33.65 76.79
C SER A 738 53.40 -32.58 75.95
N LEU A 739 54.10 -31.51 75.59
CA LEU A 739 53.59 -30.47 74.69
C LEU A 739 53.38 -31.00 73.27
N ASP A 740 54.31 -31.82 72.77
CA ASP A 740 54.25 -32.42 71.43
C ASP A 740 53.09 -33.43 71.31
N LEU A 741 52.82 -34.20 72.38
CA LEU A 741 51.66 -35.10 72.44
C LEU A 741 50.33 -34.33 72.38
N THR A 742 50.26 -33.17 73.04
CA THR A 742 49.06 -32.31 73.06
C THR A 742 48.81 -31.67 71.71
N ASN A 743 49.86 -31.15 71.07
CA ASN A 743 49.79 -30.58 69.73
C ASN A 743 49.36 -31.62 68.69
N ARG A 744 49.85 -32.86 68.81
CA ARG A 744 49.44 -33.96 67.93
C ARG A 744 47.94 -34.28 68.07
N THR A 745 47.40 -34.33 69.28
CA THR A 745 45.95 -34.52 69.49
C THR A 745 45.10 -33.37 68.95
N SER A 746 45.59 -32.13 69.01
CA SER A 746 44.88 -30.99 68.41
C SER A 746 44.88 -31.03 66.88
N ILE A 747 45.99 -31.46 66.26
CA ILE A 747 46.06 -31.63 64.79
C ILE A 747 45.09 -32.73 64.32
N GLU A 748 45.06 -33.89 64.99
CA GLU A 748 44.13 -34.98 64.67
C GLU A 748 42.65 -34.56 64.84
N PHE A 749 42.35 -33.63 65.76
CA PHE A 749 41.01 -33.05 65.90
C PHE A 749 40.63 -32.16 64.69
N TYR A 750 41.52 -31.27 64.26
CA TYR A 750 41.26 -30.39 63.12
C TYR A 750 41.21 -31.14 61.79
N GLU A 751 42.02 -32.18 61.62
CA GLU A 751 41.97 -33.04 60.43
C GLU A 751 40.63 -33.80 60.32
N ASN A 752 40.12 -34.33 61.45
CA ASN A 752 38.81 -34.97 61.49
C ASN A 752 37.66 -33.99 61.18
N GLU A 753 37.76 -32.75 61.64
CA GLU A 753 36.73 -31.74 61.41
C GLU A 753 36.79 -31.20 59.97
N LEU A 754 37.98 -31.10 59.38
CA LEU A 754 38.17 -30.83 57.96
C LEU A 754 37.58 -31.96 57.08
N GLN A 755 37.74 -33.23 57.50
CA GLN A 755 37.17 -34.37 56.78
C GLN A 755 35.64 -34.40 56.85
N LYS A 756 35.03 -34.02 57.97
CA LYS A 756 33.57 -33.84 58.07
C LYS A 756 33.06 -32.69 57.20
N MET A 757 33.80 -31.59 57.10
CA MET A 757 33.46 -30.48 56.20
C MET A 757 33.55 -30.87 54.74
N LYS A 758 34.57 -31.64 54.34
CA LYS A 758 34.66 -32.23 52.99
C LYS A 758 33.47 -33.14 52.69
N ASN A 759 33.11 -34.04 53.60
CA ASN A 759 31.95 -34.92 53.44
C ASN A 759 30.62 -34.15 53.38
N LYS A 760 30.48 -33.02 54.09
CA LYS A 760 29.32 -32.12 53.96
C LYS A 760 29.30 -31.43 52.60
N ASN A 761 30.44 -30.96 52.12
CA ASN A 761 30.55 -30.31 50.81
C ASN A 761 30.23 -31.29 49.67
N GLU A 762 30.67 -32.54 49.78
CA GLU A 762 30.38 -33.58 48.80
C GLU A 762 28.88 -33.94 48.77
N LYS A 763 28.21 -33.95 49.94
CA LYS A 763 26.75 -34.09 50.03
C LYS A 763 26.00 -32.89 49.48
N LEU A 764 26.52 -31.67 49.67
CA LEU A 764 25.98 -30.44 49.09
C LEU A 764 26.12 -30.43 47.57
N ASN A 765 27.26 -30.86 47.04
CA ASN A 765 27.47 -31.02 45.59
C ASN A 765 26.54 -32.08 45.01
N ARG A 766 26.35 -33.24 45.66
CA ARG A 766 25.36 -34.23 45.20
C ARG A 766 23.94 -33.68 45.22
N LYS A 767 23.56 -32.90 46.24
CA LYS A 767 22.27 -32.21 46.27
C LYS A 767 22.15 -31.13 45.19
N LEU A 768 23.23 -30.43 44.90
CA LEU A 768 23.28 -29.43 43.83
C LEU A 768 23.08 -30.11 42.47
N ASP A 769 23.74 -31.24 42.23
CA ASP A 769 23.58 -32.06 41.03
C ASP A 769 22.15 -32.62 40.93
N GLU A 770 21.57 -33.12 42.02
CA GLU A 770 20.15 -33.52 42.07
C GLU A 770 19.21 -32.35 41.75
N THR A 771 19.47 -31.14 42.28
CA THR A 771 18.67 -29.93 41.98
C THR A 771 18.83 -29.44 40.55
N LEU A 772 20.00 -29.57 39.94
CA LEU A 772 20.23 -29.23 38.53
C LEU A 772 19.53 -30.21 37.58
N VAL A 773 19.49 -31.50 37.95
CA VAL A 773 18.72 -32.52 37.22
C VAL A 773 17.21 -32.27 37.36
N THR A 774 16.72 -31.84 38.53
CA THR A 774 15.31 -31.43 38.70
C THR A 774 14.99 -30.12 37.99
N LEU A 775 15.94 -29.18 37.90
CA LEU A 775 15.79 -27.93 37.16
C LEU A 775 15.70 -28.16 35.64
N ASN A 776 16.45 -29.13 35.12
CA ASN A 776 16.32 -29.60 33.73
C ASN A 776 15.01 -30.37 33.46
N HIS A 777 14.28 -30.83 34.50
CA HIS A 777 12.90 -31.29 34.36
C HIS A 777 11.88 -30.14 34.48
N CYS A 778 12.25 -28.97 35.01
CA CYS A 778 11.40 -27.78 35.06
C CYS A 778 11.37 -26.99 33.74
N THR A 779 12.32 -27.21 32.84
CA THR A 779 12.27 -26.62 31.48
C THR A 779 11.07 -27.14 30.68
N ASP A 780 10.60 -28.36 30.96
CA ASP A 780 9.37 -28.91 30.37
C ASP A 780 8.09 -28.24 30.92
N LEU A 781 8.19 -27.48 32.02
CA LEU A 781 7.09 -26.67 32.56
C LEU A 781 6.93 -25.32 31.82
N THR A 782 7.98 -24.88 31.08
CA THR A 782 7.93 -23.63 30.30
C THR A 782 7.15 -23.75 29.00
N THR A 783 6.79 -24.98 28.63
CA THR A 783 5.93 -25.33 27.49
C THR A 783 4.48 -25.62 27.87
N SER A 784 4.11 -25.49 29.15
CA SER A 784 2.71 -25.64 29.58
C SER A 784 1.91 -24.39 29.20
N THR A 785 0.75 -24.57 28.57
CA THR A 785 -0.15 -23.47 28.20
C THR A 785 -0.61 -22.65 29.42
N GLU A 786 -0.60 -23.25 30.61
CA GLU A 786 -0.90 -22.58 31.89
C GLU A 786 0.16 -21.52 32.26
N THR A 787 1.45 -21.75 31.99
CA THR A 787 2.54 -20.79 32.30
C THR A 787 2.61 -19.63 31.31
N GLU A 788 2.15 -19.81 30.07
CA GLU A 788 1.96 -18.72 29.12
C GLU A 788 0.74 -17.86 29.48
N TYR A 789 -0.37 -18.50 29.86
CA TYR A 789 -1.56 -17.82 30.35
C TYR A 789 -1.25 -16.99 31.62
N LEU A 790 -0.54 -17.58 32.59
CA LEU A 790 -0.16 -16.88 33.82
C LEU A 790 0.75 -15.66 33.56
N ARG A 791 1.65 -15.73 32.57
CA ARG A 791 2.49 -14.58 32.16
C ARG A 791 1.64 -13.43 31.64
N ASN A 792 0.64 -13.72 30.80
CA ASN A 792 -0.27 -12.69 30.29
C ASN A 792 -1.16 -12.10 31.39
N VAL A 793 -1.65 -12.92 32.31
CA VAL A 793 -2.47 -12.45 33.46
C VAL A 793 -1.62 -11.57 34.39
N LEU A 794 -0.38 -11.97 34.70
CA LEU A 794 0.55 -11.17 35.52
C LEU A 794 0.91 -9.84 34.85
N TYR A 795 1.15 -9.84 33.53
CA TYR A 795 1.46 -8.63 32.79
C TYR A 795 0.30 -7.61 32.84
N ASN A 796 -0.93 -8.08 32.63
CA ASN A 796 -2.12 -7.22 32.74
C ASN A 796 -2.38 -6.74 34.18
N TYR A 797 -2.09 -7.57 35.18
CA TYR A 797 -2.17 -7.19 36.59
C TYR A 797 -1.15 -6.11 36.96
N MET A 798 0.09 -6.20 36.47
CA MET A 798 1.13 -5.18 36.67
C MET A 798 0.81 -3.85 35.96
N LEU A 799 0.08 -3.90 34.85
CA LEU A 799 -0.44 -2.72 34.14
C LEU A 799 -1.65 -2.07 34.82
N GLY A 800 -2.15 -2.66 35.91
CA GLY A 800 -3.23 -2.08 36.73
C GLY A 800 -4.64 -2.25 36.18
N LYS A 801 -4.84 -3.06 35.14
CA LYS A 801 -6.17 -3.33 34.58
C LYS A 801 -6.86 -4.41 35.42
N GLU A 802 -8.09 -4.15 35.91
CA GLU A 802 -8.92 -5.13 36.62
C GLU A 802 -8.21 -5.90 37.77
N GLY A 803 -7.39 -5.20 38.56
CA GLY A 803 -6.46 -5.80 39.54
C GLY A 803 -7.09 -6.83 40.48
N LEU A 804 -8.32 -6.63 40.94
CA LEU A 804 -9.00 -7.55 41.85
C LEU A 804 -9.41 -8.88 41.20
N VAL A 805 -9.85 -8.83 39.93
CA VAL A 805 -10.25 -10.01 39.16
C VAL A 805 -9.01 -10.80 38.75
N LEU A 806 -7.99 -10.10 38.26
CA LEU A 806 -6.71 -10.74 37.89
C LEU A 806 -5.99 -11.32 39.11
N ALA A 807 -6.03 -10.68 40.28
CA ALA A 807 -5.48 -11.26 41.51
C ALA A 807 -6.18 -12.57 41.90
N ARG A 808 -7.50 -12.66 41.70
CA ARG A 808 -8.26 -13.90 41.95
C ARG A 808 -7.90 -15.00 40.94
N VAL A 809 -7.72 -14.64 39.67
CA VAL A 809 -7.28 -15.57 38.62
C VAL A 809 -5.86 -16.05 38.87
N ILE A 810 -4.94 -15.17 39.29
CA ILE A 810 -3.56 -15.53 39.66
C ILE A 810 -3.55 -16.48 40.85
N ALA A 811 -4.34 -16.19 41.90
CA ALA A 811 -4.44 -17.06 43.07
C ALA A 811 -4.99 -18.45 42.71
N ALA A 812 -5.97 -18.51 41.80
CA ALA A 812 -6.53 -19.78 41.30
C ALA A 812 -5.54 -20.57 40.43
N VAL A 813 -4.82 -19.92 39.52
CA VAL A 813 -3.82 -20.57 38.65
C VAL A 813 -2.61 -21.03 39.47
N CYS A 814 -2.22 -20.28 40.49
CA CYS A 814 -1.15 -20.66 41.44
C CYS A 814 -1.61 -21.62 42.55
N LYS A 815 -2.90 -22.00 42.58
CA LYS A 815 -3.52 -22.91 43.55
C LYS A 815 -3.27 -22.51 45.01
N PHE A 816 -3.49 -21.24 45.32
CA PHE A 816 -3.41 -20.76 46.70
C PHE A 816 -4.63 -21.23 47.50
N ASP A 817 -4.41 -21.52 48.78
CA ASP A 817 -5.49 -21.91 49.68
C ASP A 817 -6.44 -20.72 49.93
N ASP A 818 -7.67 -21.01 50.37
CA ASP A 818 -8.73 -20.00 50.49
C ASP A 818 -8.31 -18.82 51.40
N ASP A 819 -7.64 -19.10 52.52
CA ASP A 819 -7.12 -18.09 53.45
C ASP A 819 -6.07 -17.18 52.80
N GLN A 820 -5.20 -17.74 51.94
CA GLN A 820 -4.16 -16.99 51.24
C GLN A 820 -4.75 -16.13 50.12
N THR A 821 -5.76 -16.67 49.44
CA THR A 821 -6.49 -15.97 48.38
C THR A 821 -7.25 -14.77 48.95
N GLU A 822 -7.92 -14.95 50.09
CA GLU A 822 -8.65 -13.86 50.76
C GLU A 822 -7.70 -12.74 51.24
N ALA A 823 -6.54 -13.08 51.81
CA ALA A 823 -5.54 -12.11 52.24
C ALA A 823 -4.98 -11.27 51.06
N ILE A 824 -4.75 -11.90 49.91
CA ILE A 824 -4.27 -11.20 48.69
C ILE A 824 -5.35 -10.27 48.13
N LEU A 825 -6.61 -10.72 48.10
CA LEU A 825 -7.72 -9.90 47.62
C LEU A 825 -7.99 -8.70 48.53
N GLN A 826 -7.91 -8.85 49.86
CA GLN A 826 -8.02 -7.73 50.80
C GLN A 826 -6.90 -6.70 50.61
N ARG A 827 -5.66 -7.16 50.34
CA ARG A 827 -4.52 -6.27 50.11
C ARG A 827 -4.62 -5.51 48.78
N GLU A 828 -5.14 -6.15 47.74
CA GLU A 828 -5.41 -5.49 46.45
C GLU A 828 -6.56 -4.49 46.55
N GLN A 829 -7.59 -4.79 47.34
CA GLN A 829 -8.70 -3.87 47.62
C GLN A 829 -8.24 -2.63 48.39
N GLN A 830 -7.36 -2.80 49.37
CA GLN A 830 -6.72 -1.69 50.09
C GLN A 830 -5.84 -0.85 49.16
N LYS A 831 -5.10 -1.48 48.25
CA LYS A 831 -4.26 -0.80 47.25
C LYS A 831 -5.10 0.05 46.28
N GLN A 832 -6.23 -0.45 45.77
CA GLN A 832 -7.15 0.36 44.96
C GLN A 832 -7.75 1.53 45.74
N THR A 833 -8.06 1.33 47.03
CA THR A 833 -8.61 2.39 47.89
C THR A 833 -7.58 3.50 48.17
N LEU A 834 -6.31 3.13 48.38
CA LEU A 834 -5.20 4.08 48.55
C LEU A 834 -4.85 4.82 47.26
N LEU A 835 -4.83 4.12 46.12
CA LEU A 835 -4.51 4.74 44.82
C LEU A 835 -5.61 5.71 44.38
N GLY A 836 -6.87 5.42 44.72
CA GLY A 836 -8.00 6.33 44.53
C GLY A 836 -7.94 7.62 45.38
N GLN A 837 -7.28 7.59 46.54
CA GLN A 837 -7.03 8.79 47.36
C GLN A 837 -5.88 9.67 46.84
N LEU A 838 -5.00 9.11 46.00
CA LEU A 838 -3.82 9.80 45.45
C LEU A 838 -4.04 10.39 44.05
N GLY A 839 -5.27 10.35 43.53
CA GLY A 839 -5.67 11.13 42.34
C GLY A 839 -5.07 10.66 41.01
N PHE A 840 -4.51 9.44 40.94
CA PHE A 840 -4.12 8.86 39.66
C PHE A 840 -5.27 8.00 39.12
N ARG A 841 -6.04 8.59 38.21
CA ARG A 841 -6.88 7.85 37.27
C ARG A 841 -6.13 7.69 35.96
#